data_AF-A0A957DYR3-F1
#
_entry.id   AF-A0A957DYR3-F1
#
_cell.length_a   1.000
_cell.length_b   1.000
_cell.length_c   1.000
_cell.angle_alpha   90.00
_cell.angle_beta   90.00
_cell.angle_gamma   90.00
#
_symmetry.space_group_name_H-M   'P 1'
#
loop_
_entity.id
_entity.type
_entity.pdbx_description
1 polymer ?
#
loop_
_entity_poly.entity_id
_entity_poly.type
_entity_poly.pdbx_seq_one_letter_code
_entity_poly.pdbx_strand_id
1 'polypeptide(L)'
;MTTYKRWPIGLQSGPTGKPNGIGLVIDALTNANIAMFSASSDATSVIFDLQEARRRSGVPHTANWIPTGFAGKDKNHPGYHLSVPEYGKPHSRQLAIRHWNAVENYKNGIPKEIDWDIPCIWLSTWNEVRPYVGWAPQHAPTAIEDPVAGYAGNADLIGWQAYEIGKEALNRGYRWAAFGFAGGNPEEGFWEAPGVRAYLQLCHENPDQLGVALHEYSLQDTIVGNSNIGRFQQLHAACDKFGLRHPVIQIKEFGWRERWVPKPETAIPELVTVARMYMQHPNIHGAAIWTVQNGWDQTITNQVQDLIPHLQTAGIAHAQPIPAQQQPTVAVQPVVFAAAQTVEPERPFAILAANADETNNQLTANNNEFGIDVSHWQKDLLDWKQLKKDGVRFAYIRVGSGHMRQDPNYIRNVTACLRQDIPFGNYFYLYEDVDMQQQARLFVHQADWRSSLPPALDIEQANLTAAQIETFITEFHRLVDAPPIMIYTRAGLWNRIVPKSVLWPRKHPLWVAHWGTNKPLLPHHWNRWLFFQPGVKEGLAGYPHGPLDYNHFNGPISELTQINYQVKVRVVAFNDFIPFDSPVGNREQRQRKEKMYPGAWFDANPFGNRYTNPDTGKQAYHTGSDLNKNDPHWEADELEPVYAAAEGVVTFAGTLPVWGGIIVIKHDANLYSRYGHVTNITVEKNDLVRRGQKIAQVGQSALGGNFHLHFDISQTAVLEGDPGHWPGLDLAELKRNYVDPRDFIERHRPQETTPPATPRLPKPDRFGFVTAKFLNFRSEASAAGGDVTIIATLKQNTKVGIYNQLANGWYHVRVGDQEGFVSGKFIAFEPVAEPQAKVVFNLHANGNLPKTKTAVGIHASADGGHGVGWRNPVQSEINALKPEVIKFQSSHSEELIGTLVNDNKSTVQTYIVRAFLDWGSRPLTPQQFISFTLSDTIRSVNKIKAHGIPGSKIIVELHNEPNLNMEGLDFSWPNGTKCVEFFAHVLDAFKGHMPDVQFGLGALSPGGKINGVRRDSKLFLDEMLQH
;
A
#
# COMPACT_ATOMS: atom_id res chain seq x y z
N MET A 1 22.20 -19.40 20.88
CA MET A 1 21.17 -19.06 19.88
C MET A 1 20.39 -17.87 20.42
N THR A 2 20.47 -16.72 19.76
CA THR A 2 19.74 -15.51 20.16
C THR A 2 18.23 -15.75 20.04
N THR A 3 17.52 -15.62 21.14
CA THR A 3 16.06 -15.78 21.25
C THR A 3 15.35 -14.64 20.50
N TYR A 4 14.87 -14.91 19.28
CA TYR A 4 13.97 -14.02 18.57
C TYR A 4 12.54 -14.19 19.12
N LYS A 5 11.99 -13.15 19.74
CA LYS A 5 10.65 -13.19 20.35
C LYS A 5 9.59 -12.62 19.39
N ARG A 6 9.23 -13.39 18.35
CA ARG A 6 8.16 -13.10 17.35
C ARG A 6 6.74 -13.15 17.92
N TRP A 7 5.73 -12.71 17.16
CA TRP A 7 4.32 -13.01 17.46
C TRP A 7 3.95 -14.37 16.84
N PRO A 8 3.71 -15.42 17.65
CA PRO A 8 3.54 -16.76 17.11
C PRO A 8 2.11 -17.05 16.63
N ILE A 9 1.12 -16.19 16.91
CA ILE A 9 -0.29 -16.48 16.62
C ILE A 9 -0.68 -15.93 15.25
N GLY A 10 -1.21 -16.79 14.39
CA GLY A 10 -1.87 -16.38 13.14
C GLY A 10 -3.14 -17.17 12.88
N LEU A 11 -3.49 -17.35 11.61
CA LEU A 11 -4.75 -17.97 11.20
C LEU A 11 -4.47 -19.16 10.28
N GLN A 12 -5.38 -20.13 10.27
CA GLN A 12 -5.43 -21.11 9.20
C GLN A 12 -6.52 -20.74 8.21
N SER A 13 -6.17 -20.71 6.92
CA SER A 13 -7.09 -20.42 5.81
C SER A 13 -7.42 -21.70 5.03
N GLY A 14 -8.60 -21.76 4.41
CA GLY A 14 -9.09 -22.91 3.63
C GLY A 14 -9.68 -22.48 2.28
N PRO A 15 -10.05 -23.41 1.37
CA PRO A 15 -10.58 -23.06 0.06
C PRO A 15 -11.93 -22.31 0.11
N THR A 16 -12.62 -22.36 1.25
CA THR A 16 -13.90 -21.66 1.53
C THR A 16 -13.77 -20.49 2.49
N GLY A 17 -12.61 -20.35 3.15
CA GLY A 17 -12.37 -19.35 4.17
C GLY A 17 -11.43 -18.27 3.64
N LYS A 18 -11.98 -17.11 3.30
CA LYS A 18 -11.17 -15.90 3.05
C LYS A 18 -11.14 -15.07 4.34
N PRO A 19 -10.03 -15.05 5.09
CA PRO A 19 -9.86 -14.12 6.20
C PRO A 19 -9.63 -12.70 5.64
N ASN A 20 -10.71 -12.00 5.33
CA ASN A 20 -10.66 -10.65 4.76
C ASN A 20 -9.89 -9.72 5.71
N GLY A 21 -9.02 -8.86 5.18
CA GLY A 21 -8.22 -7.94 6.01
C GLY A 21 -6.99 -8.56 6.69
N ILE A 22 -6.71 -9.86 6.55
CA ILE A 22 -5.48 -10.47 7.10
C ILE A 22 -4.20 -9.84 6.54
N GLY A 23 -4.24 -9.37 5.29
CA GLY A 23 -3.12 -8.64 4.67
C GLY A 23 -2.74 -7.38 5.46
N LEU A 24 -3.72 -6.67 6.04
CA LEU A 24 -3.44 -5.49 6.88
C LEU A 24 -2.72 -5.86 8.18
N VAL A 25 -3.06 -7.00 8.78
CA VAL A 25 -2.38 -7.51 9.98
C VAL A 25 -0.94 -7.90 9.64
N ILE A 26 -0.73 -8.59 8.52
CA ILE A 26 0.60 -8.94 8.01
C ILE A 26 1.42 -7.66 7.82
N ASP A 27 0.87 -6.64 7.17
CA ASP A 27 1.52 -5.35 6.94
C ASP A 27 1.89 -4.63 8.23
N ALA A 28 0.96 -4.55 9.18
CA ALA A 28 1.19 -3.90 10.45
C ALA A 28 2.28 -4.59 11.29
N LEU A 29 2.27 -5.92 11.37
CA LEU A 29 3.30 -6.69 12.06
C LEU A 29 4.65 -6.59 11.34
N THR A 30 4.65 -6.61 10.00
CA THR A 30 5.85 -6.40 9.19
C THR A 30 6.50 -5.06 9.51
N ASN A 31 5.71 -3.98 9.53
CA ASN A 31 6.19 -2.62 9.81
C ASN A 31 6.72 -2.46 11.24
N ALA A 32 6.18 -3.24 12.17
CA ALA A 32 6.67 -3.33 13.54
C ALA A 32 7.89 -4.27 13.71
N ASN A 33 8.41 -4.83 12.61
CA ASN A 33 9.50 -5.82 12.60
C ASN A 33 9.19 -7.07 13.46
N ILE A 34 7.94 -7.52 13.38
CA ILE A 34 7.40 -8.67 14.08
C ILE A 34 7.05 -9.75 13.05
N ALA A 35 7.73 -10.89 13.11
CA ALA A 35 7.38 -12.02 12.27
C ALA A 35 6.06 -12.67 12.71
N MET A 36 5.30 -13.14 11.73
CA MET A 36 4.03 -13.85 11.88
C MET A 36 4.11 -15.21 11.20
N PHE A 37 3.36 -16.18 11.74
CA PHE A 37 3.11 -17.48 11.15
C PHE A 37 1.65 -17.62 10.69
N SER A 38 1.40 -18.32 9.58
CA SER A 38 0.05 -18.66 9.12
C SER A 38 0.04 -20.02 8.46
N ALA A 39 -1.10 -20.70 8.47
CA ALA A 39 -1.30 -21.96 7.76
C ALA A 39 -2.38 -21.81 6.68
N SER A 40 -2.31 -22.62 5.63
CA SER A 40 -3.31 -22.60 4.56
C SER A 40 -3.52 -23.97 3.95
N SER A 41 -4.77 -24.45 3.97
CA SER A 41 -5.21 -25.67 3.31
C SER A 41 -5.81 -25.33 1.94
N ASP A 42 -5.21 -25.82 0.85
CA ASP A 42 -5.62 -25.60 -0.56
C ASP A 42 -5.71 -24.12 -1.04
N ALA A 43 -5.73 -23.13 -0.15
CA ALA A 43 -5.72 -21.71 -0.46
C ALA A 43 -4.29 -21.15 -0.55
N THR A 44 -4.12 -20.08 -1.31
CA THR A 44 -2.79 -19.55 -1.68
C THR A 44 -2.63 -18.05 -1.44
N SER A 45 -3.72 -17.33 -1.18
CA SER A 45 -3.71 -15.87 -1.01
C SER A 45 -2.86 -15.42 0.19
N VAL A 46 -3.07 -16.01 1.36
CA VAL A 46 -2.32 -15.65 2.58
C VAL A 46 -0.84 -16.05 2.49
N ILE A 47 -0.54 -17.13 1.77
CA ILE A 47 0.83 -17.58 1.51
C ILE A 47 1.56 -16.53 0.65
N PHE A 48 0.89 -16.00 -0.37
CA PHE A 48 1.42 -14.94 -1.22
C PHE A 48 1.66 -13.65 -0.43
N ASP A 49 0.71 -13.23 0.42
CA ASP A 49 0.85 -12.02 1.23
C ASP A 49 2.04 -12.09 2.19
N LEU A 50 2.25 -13.23 2.86
CA LEU A 50 3.41 -13.45 3.74
C LEU A 50 4.73 -13.52 2.97
N GLN A 51 4.71 -14.13 1.78
CA GLN A 51 5.88 -14.18 0.91
C GLN A 51 6.30 -12.77 0.48
N GLU A 52 5.34 -11.96 0.02
CA GLU A 52 5.62 -10.60 -0.41
C GLU A 52 6.03 -9.72 0.78
N ALA A 53 5.39 -9.91 1.94
CA ALA A 53 5.76 -9.22 3.18
C ALA A 53 7.19 -9.53 3.61
N ARG A 54 7.63 -10.79 3.50
CA ARG A 54 9.03 -11.16 3.77
C ARG A 54 9.97 -10.58 2.71
N ARG A 55 9.60 -10.65 1.43
CA ARG A 55 10.40 -10.16 0.31
C ARG A 55 10.68 -8.65 0.42
N ARG A 56 9.69 -7.86 0.84
CA ARG A 56 9.82 -6.39 1.00
C ARG A 56 10.59 -5.97 2.25
N SER A 57 10.49 -6.72 3.35
CA SER A 57 10.94 -6.26 4.68
C SER A 57 12.13 -7.02 5.26
N GLY A 58 12.41 -8.23 4.77
CA GLY A 58 13.36 -9.15 5.40
C GLY A 58 12.85 -9.77 6.71
N VAL A 59 11.68 -9.35 7.23
CA VAL A 59 11.06 -9.93 8.43
C VAL A 59 10.77 -11.41 8.15
N PRO A 60 11.22 -12.35 9.00
CA PRO A 60 11.19 -13.77 8.71
C PRO A 60 9.80 -14.39 8.93
N HIS A 61 8.78 -13.87 8.23
CA HIS A 61 7.46 -14.47 8.14
C HIS A 61 7.56 -15.91 7.63
N THR A 62 6.75 -16.79 8.20
CA THR A 62 6.71 -18.21 7.83
C THR A 62 5.29 -18.64 7.54
N ALA A 63 5.09 -19.47 6.55
CA ALA A 63 3.78 -19.98 6.18
C ALA A 63 3.84 -21.50 5.99
N ASN A 64 2.81 -22.21 6.42
CA ASN A 64 2.63 -23.62 6.10
C ASN A 64 1.52 -23.79 5.08
N TRP A 65 1.81 -24.41 3.95
CA TRP A 65 0.81 -24.74 2.94
C TRP A 65 0.55 -26.25 2.92
N ILE A 66 -0.73 -26.60 2.93
CA ILE A 66 -1.26 -27.93 3.17
C ILE A 66 -2.09 -28.33 1.94
N PRO A 67 -1.55 -29.15 1.03
CA PRO A 67 -2.34 -29.70 -0.08
C PRO A 67 -3.29 -30.78 0.46
N THR A 68 -4.58 -30.46 0.59
CA THR A 68 -5.62 -31.39 1.04
C THR A 68 -6.35 -32.10 -0.11
N GLY A 69 -6.36 -31.51 -1.31
CA GLY A 69 -6.77 -32.21 -2.53
C GLY A 69 -8.26 -32.53 -2.63
N PHE A 70 -9.14 -31.81 -1.91
CA PHE A 70 -10.59 -32.05 -1.93
C PHE A 70 -11.22 -32.01 -3.35
N ALA A 71 -10.55 -31.42 -4.34
CA ALA A 71 -11.00 -31.34 -5.73
C ALA A 71 -10.35 -32.36 -6.69
N GLY A 72 -9.42 -33.19 -6.22
CA GLY A 72 -8.62 -34.07 -7.09
C GLY A 72 -8.52 -35.47 -6.54
N LYS A 73 -9.58 -36.29 -6.71
CA LYS A 73 -9.34 -37.73 -6.87
C LYS A 73 -8.32 -37.85 -8.00
N ASP A 74 -7.15 -38.43 -7.74
CA ASP A 74 -6.28 -38.88 -8.83
C ASP A 74 -7.15 -39.75 -9.73
N LYS A 75 -7.47 -39.25 -10.94
CA LYS A 75 -8.38 -39.92 -11.87
C LYS A 75 -7.83 -41.29 -12.27
N ASN A 76 -6.53 -41.52 -12.08
CA ASN A 76 -5.86 -42.78 -12.37
C ASN A 76 -5.82 -43.73 -11.17
N HIS A 77 -6.11 -43.25 -9.95
CA HIS A 77 -6.08 -44.05 -8.72
C HIS A 77 -7.20 -43.66 -7.75
N PRO A 78 -8.44 -44.16 -7.95
CA PRO A 78 -9.53 -43.96 -7.00
C PRO A 78 -9.14 -44.55 -5.63
N GLY A 79 -8.91 -43.70 -4.63
CA GLY A 79 -8.64 -44.10 -3.24
C GLY A 79 -7.39 -43.49 -2.59
N TYR A 80 -6.53 -42.77 -3.34
CA TYR A 80 -5.38 -42.06 -2.77
C TYR A 80 -5.78 -40.67 -2.27
N HIS A 81 -5.42 -40.32 -1.03
CA HIS A 81 -5.74 -39.04 -0.42
C HIS A 81 -4.46 -38.32 0.02
N LEU A 82 -4.18 -37.16 -0.59
CA LEU A 82 -2.93 -36.41 -0.39
C LEU A 82 -2.64 -36.13 1.09
N SER A 83 -3.68 -35.81 1.86
CA SER A 83 -3.54 -35.37 3.26
C SER A 83 -3.42 -36.48 4.31
N VAL A 84 -3.44 -37.75 3.93
CA VAL A 84 -3.27 -38.87 4.89
C VAL A 84 -2.26 -39.90 4.38
N PRO A 85 -1.53 -40.57 5.28
CA PRO A 85 -0.65 -41.68 4.92
C PRO A 85 -1.41 -42.85 4.27
N GLU A 86 -0.77 -43.62 3.38
CA GLU A 86 -1.35 -44.88 2.87
C GLU A 86 -1.27 -45.95 3.97
N TYR A 87 -2.26 -45.96 4.86
CA TYR A 87 -2.41 -46.96 5.91
C TYR A 87 -2.53 -48.37 5.28
N GLY A 88 -1.67 -49.30 5.72
CA GLY A 88 -1.68 -50.69 5.24
C GLY A 88 -0.72 -51.01 4.09
N LYS A 89 0.10 -50.06 3.63
CA LYS A 89 1.20 -50.35 2.67
C LYS A 89 2.58 -50.26 3.34
N PRO A 90 3.54 -51.17 3.00
CA PRO A 90 4.90 -51.06 3.49
C PRO A 90 5.52 -49.73 3.10
N HIS A 91 6.24 -49.09 4.02
CA HIS A 91 7.00 -47.88 3.69
C HIS A 91 8.00 -48.19 2.56
N SER A 92 8.04 -47.35 1.53
CA SER A 92 9.00 -47.51 0.44
C SER A 92 9.29 -46.18 -0.22
N ARG A 93 10.50 -46.06 -0.77
CA ARG A 93 10.89 -44.91 -1.58
C ARG A 93 9.95 -44.67 -2.77
N GLN A 94 9.39 -45.74 -3.34
CA GLN A 94 8.43 -45.63 -4.45
C GLN A 94 7.13 -44.96 -4.01
N LEU A 95 6.61 -45.26 -2.82
CA LEU A 95 5.44 -44.57 -2.27
C LEU A 95 5.75 -43.10 -1.97
N ALA A 96 6.94 -42.79 -1.45
CA ALA A 96 7.36 -41.41 -1.25
C ALA A 96 7.45 -40.62 -2.57
N ILE A 97 8.02 -41.21 -3.63
CA ILE A 97 8.06 -40.61 -4.98
C ILE A 97 6.65 -40.41 -5.52
N ARG A 98 5.77 -41.41 -5.38
CA ARG A 98 4.37 -41.33 -5.80
C ARG A 98 3.64 -40.18 -5.10
N HIS A 99 3.85 -40.04 -3.79
CA HIS A 99 3.29 -38.95 -2.99
C HIS A 99 3.76 -37.59 -3.48
N TRP A 100 5.06 -37.40 -3.69
CA TRP A 100 5.60 -36.14 -4.21
C TRP A 100 5.15 -35.83 -5.64
N ASN A 101 5.04 -36.82 -6.51
CA ASN A 101 4.49 -36.61 -7.85
C ASN A 101 3.03 -36.15 -7.79
N ALA A 102 2.23 -36.68 -6.85
CA ALA A 102 0.86 -36.22 -6.65
C ALA A 102 0.80 -34.78 -6.11
N VAL A 103 1.70 -34.42 -5.19
CA VAL A 103 1.84 -33.05 -4.67
C VAL A 103 2.29 -32.07 -5.77
N GLU A 104 3.24 -32.45 -6.62
CA GLU A 104 3.70 -31.61 -7.74
C GLU A 104 2.66 -31.46 -8.85
N ASN A 105 1.92 -32.53 -9.14
CA ASN A 105 0.79 -32.46 -10.06
C ASN A 105 -0.29 -31.51 -9.53
N TYR A 106 -0.55 -31.54 -8.23
CA TYR A 106 -1.44 -30.58 -7.58
C TYR A 106 -0.86 -29.15 -7.63
N LYS A 107 0.45 -29.00 -7.43
CA LYS A 107 1.18 -27.73 -7.56
C LYS A 107 1.11 -27.13 -8.96
N ASN A 108 1.00 -27.93 -10.02
CA ASN A 108 0.79 -27.40 -11.37
C ASN A 108 -0.56 -26.67 -11.55
N GLY A 109 -1.51 -26.85 -10.62
CA GLY A 109 -2.76 -26.09 -10.53
C GLY A 109 -2.72 -24.87 -9.60
N ILE A 110 -1.54 -24.52 -9.07
CA ILE A 110 -1.33 -23.40 -8.13
C ILE A 110 -0.74 -22.21 -8.88
N PRO A 111 -1.03 -20.97 -8.45
CA PRO A 111 -0.41 -19.77 -9.00
C PRO A 111 1.14 -19.89 -9.04
N LYS A 112 1.73 -19.62 -10.21
CA LYS A 112 3.19 -19.69 -10.44
C LYS A 112 3.97 -18.60 -9.68
N GLU A 113 3.25 -17.66 -9.08
CA GLU A 113 3.72 -16.54 -8.28
C GLU A 113 4.19 -16.96 -6.87
N ILE A 114 3.89 -18.20 -6.45
CA ILE A 114 4.51 -18.80 -5.27
C ILE A 114 5.98 -19.12 -5.61
N ASP A 115 6.87 -18.40 -4.93
CA ASP A 115 8.32 -18.46 -5.05
C ASP A 115 8.86 -19.37 -3.95
N TRP A 116 9.08 -20.63 -4.33
CA TRP A 116 9.53 -21.70 -3.44
C TRP A 116 10.97 -21.50 -2.94
N ASP A 117 11.72 -20.61 -3.57
CA ASP A 117 13.09 -20.29 -3.18
C ASP A 117 13.13 -19.31 -1.99
N ILE A 118 12.02 -18.60 -1.73
CA ILE A 118 11.92 -17.75 -0.53
C ILE A 118 11.77 -18.63 0.71
N PRO A 119 12.63 -18.44 1.74
CA PRO A 119 12.59 -19.21 2.98
C PRO A 119 11.40 -18.86 3.90
N CYS A 120 10.22 -18.57 3.34
CA CYS A 120 8.98 -18.42 4.10
C CYS A 120 8.07 -19.66 4.03
N ILE A 121 8.08 -20.43 2.95
CA ILE A 121 7.04 -21.45 2.71
C ILE A 121 7.52 -22.83 3.13
N TRP A 122 6.70 -23.49 3.94
CA TRP A 122 6.82 -24.89 4.33
C TRP A 122 5.64 -25.69 3.79
N LEU A 123 5.89 -26.91 3.35
CA LEU A 123 4.87 -27.85 2.94
C LEU A 123 4.51 -28.79 4.09
N SER A 124 3.21 -29.00 4.34
CA SER A 124 2.76 -30.16 5.11
C SER A 124 1.80 -30.96 4.25
N THR A 125 2.32 -32.01 3.66
CA THR A 125 1.49 -32.86 2.80
C THR A 125 0.55 -33.75 3.60
N TRP A 126 0.72 -33.87 4.92
CA TRP A 126 -0.18 -34.61 5.79
C TRP A 126 -0.95 -33.65 6.69
N ASN A 127 -2.29 -33.78 6.69
CA ASN A 127 -3.17 -32.95 7.50
C ASN A 127 -3.85 -33.68 8.66
N GLU A 128 -4.30 -34.92 8.45
CA GLU A 128 -5.12 -35.63 9.45
C GLU A 128 -4.60 -37.04 9.70
N VAL A 129 -3.37 -37.16 10.17
CA VAL A 129 -2.82 -38.46 10.59
C VAL A 129 -3.64 -38.97 11.76
N ARG A 130 -4.39 -40.07 11.54
CA ARG A 130 -5.14 -40.81 12.55
C ARG A 130 -4.34 -42.06 12.94
N PRO A 131 -3.96 -42.22 14.22
CA PRO A 131 -3.32 -43.44 14.69
C PRO A 131 -4.27 -44.65 14.72
N TYR A 132 -5.59 -44.44 14.77
CA TYR A 132 -6.61 -45.49 14.84
C TYR A 132 -7.31 -45.71 13.49
N VAL A 133 -7.06 -46.86 12.85
CA VAL A 133 -7.95 -47.40 11.81
C VAL A 133 -9.15 -48.03 12.52
N GLY A 134 -10.24 -47.25 12.69
CA GLY A 134 -11.44 -47.77 13.37
C GLY A 134 -12.67 -46.88 13.41
N TRP A 135 -12.68 -45.72 12.75
CA TRP A 135 -13.87 -44.85 12.74
C TRP A 135 -14.32 -44.53 11.32
N ALA A 136 -15.18 -45.41 10.80
CA ALA A 136 -16.13 -45.06 9.76
C ALA A 136 -17.54 -45.19 10.36
N PRO A 137 -18.30 -44.09 10.53
CA PRO A 137 -19.74 -44.19 10.57
C PRO A 137 -20.20 -44.55 9.15
N GLN A 138 -20.59 -45.82 9.00
CA GLN A 138 -21.65 -46.30 8.11
C GLN A 138 -21.32 -46.67 6.65
N HIS A 139 -20.15 -46.35 6.05
CA HIS A 139 -19.94 -46.62 4.61
C HIS A 139 -18.55 -47.20 4.20
N ALA A 140 -17.78 -47.81 5.10
CA ALA A 140 -16.56 -48.52 4.69
C ALA A 140 -16.90 -49.91 4.13
N PRO A 141 -16.46 -50.28 2.91
CA PRO A 141 -16.52 -51.66 2.45
C PRO A 141 -15.66 -52.51 3.39
N THR A 142 -16.30 -53.51 3.99
CA THR A 142 -15.76 -54.72 4.62
C THR A 142 -14.30 -54.69 5.05
N ALA A 143 -14.10 -54.83 6.36
CA ALA A 143 -12.89 -55.28 7.04
C ALA A 143 -11.81 -55.84 6.11
N ILE A 144 -10.66 -55.18 6.07
CA ILE A 144 -9.43 -55.85 5.68
C ILE A 144 -9.09 -56.78 6.84
N GLU A 145 -9.58 -58.02 6.74
CA GLU A 145 -9.11 -59.17 7.52
C GLU A 145 -7.69 -59.51 7.08
N ASP A 146 -6.70 -58.67 7.41
CA ASP A 146 -5.32 -59.12 7.59
C ASP A 146 -4.51 -58.03 8.31
N PRO A 147 -4.29 -58.13 9.63
CA PRO A 147 -3.26 -57.32 10.27
C PRO A 147 -1.93 -57.86 9.74
N VAL A 148 -1.28 -57.14 8.82
CA VAL A 148 0.07 -57.46 8.36
C VAL A 148 0.98 -57.57 9.59
N ALA A 149 1.22 -58.81 10.00
CA ALA A 149 1.97 -59.16 11.18
C ALA A 149 3.43 -58.72 10.99
N GLY A 150 3.90 -57.82 11.85
CA GLY A 150 5.33 -57.50 11.96
C GLY A 150 5.72 -56.06 12.22
N TYR A 151 4.80 -55.09 12.11
CA TYR A 151 5.10 -53.69 12.46
C TYR A 151 4.65 -53.38 13.89
N ALA A 152 5.61 -53.06 14.76
CA ALA A 152 5.35 -52.57 16.10
C ALA A 152 4.68 -51.19 16.05
N GLY A 153 3.35 -51.16 16.05
CA GLY A 153 2.53 -49.95 16.21
C GLY A 153 2.44 -49.06 14.98
N ASN A 154 1.28 -48.42 14.79
CA ASN A 154 1.03 -47.49 13.69
C ASN A 154 2.03 -46.30 13.69
N ALA A 155 2.62 -45.98 14.85
CA ALA A 155 3.67 -44.97 14.99
C ALA A 155 4.95 -45.25 14.20
N ASP A 156 5.46 -46.49 14.22
CA ASP A 156 6.71 -46.85 13.52
C ASP A 156 6.55 -46.76 12.01
N LEU A 157 5.42 -47.26 11.48
CA LEU A 157 5.06 -47.16 10.07
C LEU A 157 4.94 -45.69 9.61
N ILE A 158 4.23 -44.87 10.38
CA ILE A 158 4.05 -43.44 10.10
C ILE A 158 5.40 -42.70 10.12
N GLY A 159 6.27 -43.04 11.08
CA GLY A 159 7.62 -42.50 11.18
C GLY A 159 8.49 -42.83 9.98
N TRP A 160 8.53 -44.09 9.55
CA TRP A 160 9.29 -44.51 8.36
C TRP A 160 8.75 -43.91 7.06
N GLN A 161 7.43 -43.77 6.92
CA GLN A 161 6.85 -43.07 5.79
C GLN A 161 7.23 -41.58 5.79
N ALA A 162 7.21 -40.91 6.95
CA ALA A 162 7.66 -39.52 7.05
C ALA A 162 9.16 -39.38 6.75
N TYR A 163 9.99 -40.33 7.18
CA TYR A 163 11.41 -40.37 6.84
C TYR A 163 11.67 -40.43 5.33
N GLU A 164 11.02 -41.34 4.60
CA GLU A 164 11.21 -41.45 3.14
C GLU A 164 10.60 -40.26 2.38
N ILE A 165 9.44 -39.73 2.81
CA ILE A 165 8.86 -38.51 2.21
C ILE A 165 9.75 -37.30 2.48
N GLY A 166 10.30 -37.17 3.69
CA GLY A 166 11.24 -36.10 4.05
C GLY A 166 12.50 -36.12 3.19
N LYS A 167 13.07 -37.30 2.92
CA LYS A 167 14.21 -37.44 1.99
C LYS A 167 13.87 -37.01 0.57
N GLU A 168 12.69 -37.38 0.07
CA GLU A 168 12.24 -36.94 -1.25
C GLU A 168 11.95 -35.42 -1.28
N ALA A 169 11.50 -34.83 -0.17
CA ALA A 169 11.36 -33.38 -0.02
C ALA A 169 12.71 -32.66 -0.19
N LEU A 170 13.74 -33.15 0.52
CA LEU A 170 15.10 -32.62 0.44
C LEU A 170 15.67 -32.74 -0.98
N ASN A 171 15.52 -33.91 -1.62
CA ASN A 171 15.97 -34.14 -3.00
C ASN A 171 15.36 -33.15 -4.00
N ARG A 172 14.15 -32.67 -3.72
CA ARG A 172 13.38 -31.76 -4.58
C ARG A 172 13.48 -30.30 -4.14
N GLY A 173 14.25 -30.00 -3.08
CA GLY A 173 14.47 -28.64 -2.59
C GLY A 173 13.33 -28.04 -1.76
N TYR A 174 12.39 -28.85 -1.28
CA TYR A 174 11.27 -28.35 -0.47
C TYR A 174 11.60 -28.28 1.01
N ARG A 175 11.03 -27.27 1.69
CA ARG A 175 10.89 -27.29 3.15
C ARG A 175 9.63 -28.04 3.51
N TRP A 176 9.73 -29.04 4.40
CA TRP A 176 8.63 -29.96 4.66
C TRP A 176 8.46 -30.27 6.15
N ALA A 177 7.22 -30.39 6.59
CA ALA A 177 6.87 -30.73 7.96
C ALA A 177 5.80 -31.83 8.03
N ALA A 178 5.97 -32.73 8.99
CA ALA A 178 5.06 -33.83 9.34
C ALA A 178 4.86 -33.84 10.86
N PHE A 179 3.76 -34.26 11.46
CA PHE A 179 2.85 -35.29 10.97
C PHE A 179 1.44 -34.75 10.72
N GLY A 180 1.01 -33.71 11.45
CA GLY A 180 -0.36 -33.20 11.36
C GLY A 180 -1.38 -34.16 11.97
N PHE A 181 -1.40 -34.28 13.30
CA PHE A 181 -2.26 -35.24 14.01
C PHE A 181 -3.71 -34.78 14.09
N ALA A 182 -4.63 -35.62 13.59
CA ALA A 182 -6.06 -35.40 13.80
C ALA A 182 -6.40 -35.53 15.31
N GLY A 183 -7.07 -34.53 15.88
CA GLY A 183 -7.44 -34.53 17.30
C GLY A 183 -6.27 -34.27 18.28
N GLY A 184 -5.09 -33.91 17.76
CA GLY A 184 -3.95 -33.45 18.57
C GLY A 184 -3.27 -34.49 19.46
N ASN A 185 -3.59 -35.79 19.34
CA ASN A 185 -3.03 -36.87 20.16
C ASN A 185 -2.12 -37.80 19.32
N PRO A 186 -0.79 -37.71 19.42
CA PRO A 186 0.06 -38.87 19.15
C PRO A 186 -0.14 -39.92 20.26
N GLU A 187 -0.02 -41.21 19.92
CA GLU A 187 -0.07 -42.30 20.91
C GLU A 187 1.03 -42.16 21.97
N GLU A 188 0.83 -42.70 23.17
CA GLU A 188 1.90 -42.80 24.16
C GLU A 188 3.09 -43.56 23.58
N GLY A 189 4.30 -43.01 23.72
CA GLY A 189 5.50 -43.59 23.11
C GLY A 189 5.66 -43.34 21.60
N PHE A 190 4.74 -42.62 20.93
CA PHE A 190 4.86 -42.30 19.50
C PHE A 190 6.21 -41.65 19.15
N TRP A 191 6.62 -40.64 19.93
CA TRP A 191 7.87 -39.92 19.69
C TRP A 191 9.13 -40.77 19.89
N GLU A 192 8.99 -41.94 20.52
CA GLU A 192 10.08 -42.88 20.78
C GLU A 192 10.12 -44.05 19.79
N ALA A 193 9.09 -44.19 18.93
CA ALA A 193 9.05 -45.24 17.92
C ALA A 193 10.26 -45.14 16.97
N PRO A 194 10.90 -46.26 16.59
CA PRO A 194 12.14 -46.25 15.80
C PRO A 194 12.09 -45.41 14.51
N GLY A 195 11.02 -45.52 13.73
CA GLY A 195 10.81 -44.76 12.50
C GLY A 195 10.57 -43.27 12.76
N VAL A 196 9.88 -42.93 13.86
CA VAL A 196 9.70 -41.52 14.25
C VAL A 196 11.03 -40.94 14.68
N ARG A 197 11.84 -41.68 15.45
CA ARG A 197 13.21 -41.30 15.80
C ARG A 197 14.08 -41.13 14.57
N ALA A 198 13.94 -41.99 13.56
CA ALA A 198 14.67 -41.84 12.29
C ALA A 198 14.28 -40.54 11.57
N TYR A 199 13.00 -40.17 11.56
CA TYR A 199 12.56 -38.88 11.02
C TYR A 199 13.07 -37.69 11.85
N LEU A 200 13.05 -37.77 13.18
CA LEU A 200 13.59 -36.72 14.05
C LEU A 200 15.11 -36.56 13.90
N GLN A 201 15.85 -37.65 13.68
CA GLN A 201 17.26 -37.61 13.32
C GLN A 201 17.47 -36.90 11.97
N LEU A 202 16.62 -37.17 10.97
CA LEU A 202 16.66 -36.47 9.69
C LEU A 202 16.38 -34.96 9.84
N CYS A 203 15.44 -34.57 10.71
CA CYS A 203 15.20 -33.17 11.07
C CYS A 203 16.40 -32.54 11.81
N HIS A 204 17.05 -33.29 12.69
CA HIS A 204 18.26 -32.84 13.39
C HIS A 204 19.39 -32.51 12.42
N GLU A 205 19.55 -33.32 11.37
CA GLU A 205 20.54 -33.14 10.30
C GLU A 205 20.16 -32.01 9.33
N ASN A 206 18.87 -31.69 9.19
CA ASN A 206 18.36 -30.72 8.20
C ASN A 206 17.44 -29.66 8.85
N PRO A 207 17.92 -28.87 9.84
CA PRO A 207 17.08 -28.08 10.73
C PRO A 207 16.34 -26.90 10.06
N ASP A 208 16.78 -26.44 8.89
CA ASP A 208 16.17 -25.32 8.15
C ASP A 208 15.25 -25.78 7.01
N GLN A 209 15.15 -27.10 6.78
CA GLN A 209 14.39 -27.71 5.69
C GLN A 209 13.36 -28.73 6.17
N LEU A 210 13.58 -29.40 7.31
CA LEU A 210 12.66 -30.38 7.85
C LEU A 210 12.18 -30.00 9.25
N GLY A 211 10.92 -30.31 9.54
CA GLY A 211 10.28 -29.90 10.78
C GLY A 211 9.12 -30.78 11.17
N VAL A 212 8.50 -30.43 12.29
CA VAL A 212 7.33 -31.11 12.84
C VAL A 212 6.08 -30.23 12.77
N ALA A 213 5.00 -30.78 12.25
CA ALA A 213 3.68 -30.16 12.25
C ALA A 213 2.78 -30.78 13.32
N LEU A 214 2.16 -29.95 14.16
CA LEU A 214 1.29 -30.33 15.28
C LEU A 214 -0.09 -29.67 15.19
N HIS A 215 -1.08 -30.29 15.82
CA HIS A 215 -2.41 -29.73 16.05
C HIS A 215 -2.61 -29.64 17.57
N GLU A 216 -2.99 -28.48 18.09
CA GLU A 216 -3.17 -28.20 19.52
C GLU A 216 -4.53 -27.52 19.77
N TYR A 217 -5.60 -28.30 19.91
CA TYR A 217 -6.95 -27.79 20.20
C TYR A 217 -7.38 -28.12 21.60
N SER A 218 -8.00 -27.16 22.27
CA SER A 218 -8.49 -27.34 23.63
C SER A 218 -9.61 -28.37 23.76
N LEU A 219 -10.47 -28.52 22.74
CA LEU A 219 -11.75 -29.23 22.85
C LEU A 219 -12.68 -28.68 23.96
N GLN A 220 -12.30 -27.58 24.61
CA GLN A 220 -13.06 -26.85 25.64
C GLN A 220 -13.15 -25.36 25.26
N ASP A 221 -13.89 -24.60 26.07
CA ASP A 221 -14.19 -23.18 25.83
C ASP A 221 -13.03 -22.26 26.22
N THR A 222 -11.91 -22.80 26.71
CA THR A 222 -10.69 -22.04 27.03
C THR A 222 -9.45 -22.75 26.51
N ILE A 223 -8.49 -22.01 25.96
CA ILE A 223 -7.18 -22.56 25.56
C ILE A 223 -6.14 -22.48 26.68
N VAL A 224 -6.42 -21.78 27.78
CA VAL A 224 -5.47 -21.60 28.89
C VAL A 224 -5.58 -22.77 29.86
N GLY A 225 -4.45 -23.39 30.19
CA GLY A 225 -4.38 -24.52 31.13
C GLY A 225 -4.92 -25.84 30.58
N ASN A 226 -5.27 -25.90 29.30
CA ASN A 226 -5.74 -27.13 28.67
C ASN A 226 -4.56 -28.06 28.32
N SER A 227 -4.71 -29.36 28.60
CA SER A 227 -3.65 -30.36 28.40
C SER A 227 -3.32 -30.70 26.94
N ASN A 228 -4.12 -30.20 25.99
CA ASN A 228 -3.86 -30.29 24.56
C ASN A 228 -3.00 -29.13 24.04
N ILE A 229 -2.89 -28.03 24.81
CA ILE A 229 -2.09 -26.84 24.48
C ILE A 229 -0.72 -26.96 25.17
N GLY A 230 0.37 -26.84 24.41
CA GLY A 230 1.74 -27.02 24.90
C GLY A 230 2.32 -28.42 24.72
N ARG A 231 1.69 -29.26 23.91
CA ARG A 231 2.11 -30.67 23.70
C ARG A 231 3.43 -30.84 22.99
N PHE A 232 3.91 -29.81 22.29
CA PHE A 232 5.28 -29.76 21.77
C PHE A 232 6.33 -30.13 22.84
N GLN A 233 6.04 -29.96 24.13
CA GLN A 233 6.92 -30.35 25.24
C GLN A 233 7.22 -31.86 25.27
N GLN A 234 6.27 -32.71 24.87
CA GLN A 234 6.50 -34.16 24.79
C GLN A 234 7.50 -34.51 23.68
N LEU A 235 7.42 -33.80 22.54
CA LEU A 235 8.39 -33.91 21.46
C LEU A 235 9.77 -33.40 21.90
N HIS A 236 9.84 -32.27 22.63
CA HIS A 236 11.10 -31.76 23.19
C HIS A 236 11.74 -32.78 24.13
N ALA A 237 10.96 -33.37 25.04
CA ALA A 237 11.44 -34.39 25.97
C ALA A 237 11.99 -35.63 25.25
N ALA A 238 11.32 -36.08 24.18
CA ALA A 238 11.82 -37.18 23.36
C ALA A 238 13.13 -36.81 22.64
N CYS A 239 13.22 -35.60 22.07
CA CYS A 239 14.46 -35.13 21.45
C CYS A 239 15.61 -35.06 22.47
N ASP A 240 15.36 -34.52 23.66
CA ASP A 240 16.35 -34.42 24.74
C ASP A 240 16.84 -35.82 25.17
N LYS A 241 15.93 -36.78 25.31
CA LYS A 241 16.25 -38.18 25.63
C LYS A 241 17.20 -38.81 24.60
N PHE A 242 17.07 -38.45 23.34
CA PHE A 242 17.90 -39.00 22.25
C PHE A 242 19.10 -38.09 21.87
N GLY A 243 19.30 -36.97 22.56
CA GLY A 243 20.36 -36.02 22.23
C GLY A 243 20.17 -35.28 20.90
N LEU A 244 18.91 -35.13 20.45
CA LEU A 244 18.56 -34.48 19.20
C LEU A 244 18.25 -33.00 19.42
N ARG A 245 18.60 -32.17 18.44
CA ARG A 245 18.16 -30.76 18.38
C ARG A 245 16.64 -30.72 18.26
N HIS A 246 15.98 -29.83 19.01
CA HIS A 246 14.55 -29.62 18.84
C HIS A 246 14.24 -29.16 17.41
N PRO A 247 13.37 -29.87 16.66
CA PRO A 247 13.05 -29.52 15.28
C PRO A 247 12.25 -28.22 15.22
N VAL A 248 12.16 -27.62 14.03
CA VAL A 248 11.16 -26.57 13.75
C VAL A 248 9.77 -27.14 14.03
N ILE A 249 8.92 -26.42 14.77
CA ILE A 249 7.55 -26.84 15.10
C ILE A 249 6.56 -25.86 14.52
N GLN A 250 5.54 -26.37 13.82
CA GLN A 250 4.46 -25.59 13.21
C GLN A 250 3.13 -26.11 13.72
N ILE A 251 2.45 -25.32 14.55
CA ILE A 251 1.13 -25.68 15.05
C ILE A 251 0.12 -25.18 14.02
N LYS A 252 -0.24 -26.06 13.08
CA LYS A 252 -1.03 -25.67 11.90
C LYS A 252 -2.49 -25.37 12.24
N GLU A 253 -2.90 -25.86 13.39
CA GLU A 253 -4.28 -26.16 13.73
C GLU A 253 -4.39 -25.96 15.25
N PHE A 254 -4.90 -24.79 15.68
CA PHE A 254 -4.88 -24.34 17.08
C PHE A 254 -6.17 -23.61 17.46
N GLY A 255 -6.74 -23.84 18.64
CA GLY A 255 -7.92 -23.10 19.06
C GLY A 255 -8.78 -23.77 20.12
N TRP A 256 -10.01 -23.31 20.23
CA TRP A 256 -11.00 -23.73 21.22
C TRP A 256 -11.76 -25.00 20.78
N ARG A 257 -12.87 -25.31 21.44
CA ARG A 257 -13.75 -26.42 21.06
C ARG A 257 -14.29 -26.29 19.62
N GLU A 258 -14.79 -27.40 19.11
CA GLU A 258 -15.41 -27.49 17.78
C GLU A 258 -16.46 -26.37 17.58
N ARG A 259 -16.41 -25.74 16.40
CA ARG A 259 -17.35 -24.70 15.93
C ARG A 259 -17.56 -23.48 16.83
N TRP A 260 -16.59 -23.15 17.66
CA TRP A 260 -16.77 -22.04 18.59
C TRP A 260 -15.46 -21.28 18.80
N VAL A 261 -15.55 -19.96 18.67
CA VAL A 261 -14.50 -19.01 19.02
C VAL A 261 -15.09 -18.01 20.02
N PRO A 262 -14.44 -17.74 21.16
CA PRO A 262 -14.91 -16.72 22.08
C PRO A 262 -14.87 -15.34 21.42
N LYS A 263 -15.67 -14.40 21.94
CA LYS A 263 -15.60 -13.00 21.52
C LYS A 263 -14.22 -12.41 21.78
N PRO A 264 -13.79 -11.35 21.07
CA PRO A 264 -12.47 -10.75 21.21
C PRO A 264 -12.05 -10.44 22.65
N GLU A 265 -12.98 -10.04 23.52
CA GLU A 265 -12.70 -9.68 24.92
C GLU A 265 -12.21 -10.86 25.75
N THR A 266 -12.64 -12.07 25.40
CA THR A 266 -12.19 -13.32 26.05
C THR A 266 -11.05 -13.96 25.26
N ALA A 267 -11.14 -13.97 23.93
CA ALA A 267 -10.17 -14.66 23.08
C ALA A 267 -8.77 -14.02 23.14
N ILE A 268 -8.66 -12.69 23.09
CA ILE A 268 -7.35 -12.01 23.00
C ILE A 268 -6.47 -12.23 24.24
N PRO A 269 -6.97 -12.10 25.49
CA PRO A 269 -6.18 -12.41 26.67
C PRO A 269 -5.67 -13.87 26.72
N GLU A 270 -6.50 -14.82 26.30
CA GLU A 270 -6.10 -16.23 26.22
C GLU A 270 -5.03 -16.47 25.16
N LEU A 271 -5.19 -15.87 23.97
CA LEU A 271 -4.20 -15.91 22.89
C LEU A 271 -2.86 -15.30 23.32
N VAL A 272 -2.86 -14.19 24.04
CA VAL A 272 -1.63 -13.58 24.60
C VAL A 272 -0.95 -14.51 25.59
N THR A 273 -1.73 -15.19 26.44
CA THR A 273 -1.20 -16.15 27.43
C THR A 273 -0.49 -17.31 26.73
N VAL A 274 -1.14 -17.90 25.73
CA VAL A 274 -0.56 -19.00 24.95
C VAL A 274 0.60 -18.54 24.07
N ALA A 275 0.53 -17.34 23.47
CA ALA A 275 1.62 -16.74 22.71
C ALA A 275 2.89 -16.62 23.54
N ARG A 276 2.77 -16.16 24.80
CA ARG A 276 3.91 -16.09 25.74
C ARG A 276 4.54 -17.44 26.04
N MET A 277 3.74 -18.51 26.09
CA MET A 277 4.25 -19.87 26.24
C MET A 277 5.07 -20.27 25.00
N TYR A 278 4.52 -20.12 23.79
CA TYR A 278 5.24 -20.47 22.56
C TYR A 278 6.49 -19.64 22.32
N MET A 279 6.47 -18.34 22.66
CA MET A 279 7.62 -17.43 22.51
C MET A 279 8.84 -17.81 23.36
N GLN A 280 8.69 -18.70 24.34
CA GLN A 280 9.81 -19.23 25.13
C GLN A 280 10.64 -20.25 24.33
N HIS A 281 10.12 -20.73 23.18
CA HIS A 281 10.72 -21.79 22.38
C HIS A 281 11.00 -21.30 20.95
N PRO A 282 12.25 -20.90 20.62
CA PRO A 282 12.59 -20.32 19.31
C PRO A 282 12.30 -21.23 18.10
N ASN A 283 12.23 -22.54 18.32
CA ASN A 283 11.93 -23.52 17.28
C ASN A 283 10.42 -23.61 16.96
N ILE A 284 9.52 -23.01 17.76
CA ILE A 284 8.08 -22.97 17.46
C ILE A 284 7.79 -21.81 16.52
N HIS A 285 7.62 -22.11 15.22
CA HIS A 285 7.36 -21.15 14.15
C HIS A 285 6.07 -20.37 14.32
N GLY A 286 5.06 -21.01 14.88
CA GLY A 286 3.85 -20.37 15.37
C GLY A 286 2.68 -21.33 15.44
N ALA A 287 1.51 -20.79 15.77
CA ALA A 287 0.23 -21.45 15.86
C ALA A 287 -0.83 -20.72 15.04
N ALA A 288 -1.51 -21.45 14.17
CA ALA A 288 -2.53 -20.92 13.29
C ALA A 288 -3.92 -21.25 13.85
N ILE A 289 -4.69 -20.21 14.18
CA ILE A 289 -6.05 -20.34 14.72
C ILE A 289 -6.92 -21.08 13.70
N TRP A 290 -7.54 -22.15 14.16
CA TRP A 290 -8.48 -22.97 13.44
C TRP A 290 -9.59 -23.45 14.36
N THR A 291 -10.68 -23.89 13.76
CA THR A 291 -11.78 -24.57 14.47
C THR A 291 -12.11 -25.86 13.75
N VAL A 292 -12.24 -26.95 14.49
CA VAL A 292 -12.78 -28.21 13.96
C VAL A 292 -14.16 -27.91 13.37
N GLN A 293 -14.41 -28.29 12.12
CA GLN A 293 -15.69 -28.17 11.42
C GLN A 293 -16.23 -29.57 11.14
N ASN A 294 -17.56 -29.79 11.19
CA ASN A 294 -18.17 -30.80 10.31
C ASN A 294 -18.96 -30.08 9.20
N GLY A 295 -18.48 -30.17 7.97
CA GLY A 295 -19.16 -29.63 6.79
C GLY A 295 -18.88 -28.15 6.46
N TRP A 296 -19.60 -27.63 5.47
CA TRP A 296 -19.41 -26.33 4.81
C TRP A 296 -20.06 -25.14 5.56
N ASP A 297 -20.04 -25.14 6.88
CA ASP A 297 -20.74 -24.11 7.69
C ASP A 297 -19.93 -22.81 7.80
N GLN A 298 -20.45 -21.71 7.23
CA GLN A 298 -19.80 -20.39 7.18
C GLN A 298 -19.79 -19.64 8.52
N THR A 299 -20.52 -20.08 9.55
CA THR A 299 -20.70 -19.33 10.81
C THR A 299 -19.40 -19.02 11.56
N ILE A 300 -18.37 -19.86 11.43
CA ILE A 300 -17.13 -19.73 12.21
C ILE A 300 -16.05 -18.92 11.50
N THR A 301 -16.03 -18.93 10.15
CA THR A 301 -15.23 -17.97 9.37
C THR A 301 -15.51 -16.55 9.84
N ASN A 302 -16.76 -16.28 10.22
CA ASN A 302 -17.18 -14.99 10.75
C ASN A 302 -16.73 -14.71 12.18
N GLN A 303 -16.73 -15.71 13.07
CA GLN A 303 -16.21 -15.53 14.44
C GLN A 303 -14.69 -15.35 14.47
N VAL A 304 -13.95 -16.06 13.61
CA VAL A 304 -12.51 -15.84 13.43
C VAL A 304 -12.24 -14.49 12.77
N GLN A 305 -13.08 -14.07 11.82
CA GLN A 305 -13.00 -12.78 11.14
C GLN A 305 -13.07 -11.60 12.12
N ASP A 306 -13.85 -11.72 13.19
CA ASP A 306 -13.96 -10.70 14.25
C ASP A 306 -12.65 -10.57 15.05
N LEU A 307 -11.81 -11.60 15.12
CA LEU A 307 -10.53 -11.52 15.83
C LEU A 307 -9.43 -10.81 15.03
N ILE A 308 -9.53 -10.78 13.70
CA ILE A 308 -8.46 -10.32 12.79
C ILE A 308 -7.95 -8.90 13.14
N PRO A 309 -8.82 -7.88 13.33
CA PRO A 309 -8.35 -6.54 13.68
C PRO A 309 -7.64 -6.48 15.04
N HIS A 310 -8.02 -7.35 15.99
CA HIS A 310 -7.45 -7.38 17.33
C HIS A 310 -6.11 -8.12 17.40
N LEU A 311 -5.86 -9.07 16.50
CA LEU A 311 -4.57 -9.77 16.41
C LEU A 311 -3.42 -8.81 16.09
N GLN A 312 -3.66 -7.78 15.27
CA GLN A 312 -2.69 -6.72 15.01
C GLN A 312 -2.28 -6.00 16.31
N THR A 313 -3.27 -5.49 17.05
CA THR A 313 -3.04 -4.75 18.29
C THR A 313 -2.34 -5.62 19.34
N ALA A 314 -2.79 -6.86 19.51
CA ALA A 314 -2.19 -7.80 20.45
C ALA A 314 -0.73 -8.14 20.08
N GLY A 315 -0.46 -8.35 18.79
CA GLY A 315 0.88 -8.64 18.29
C GLY A 315 1.85 -7.49 18.53
N ILE A 316 1.46 -6.25 18.21
CA ILE A 316 2.29 -5.05 18.45
C ILE A 316 2.52 -4.82 19.95
N ALA A 317 1.50 -5.03 20.79
CA ALA A 317 1.60 -4.77 22.22
C ALA A 317 2.44 -5.81 23.00
N HIS A 318 2.51 -7.05 22.51
CA HIS A 318 3.05 -8.17 23.29
C HIS A 318 4.22 -8.91 22.64
N ALA A 319 4.46 -8.75 21.35
CA ALA A 319 5.68 -9.29 20.73
C ALA A 319 6.89 -8.39 21.03
N GLN A 320 8.09 -8.92 20.77
CA GLN A 320 9.31 -8.11 20.80
C GLN A 320 9.82 -7.99 19.35
N PRO A 321 10.16 -6.79 18.89
CA PRO A 321 10.74 -6.62 17.57
C PRO A 321 12.00 -7.49 17.44
N ILE A 322 12.19 -8.06 16.26
CA ILE A 322 13.42 -8.79 15.96
C ILE A 322 14.58 -7.79 16.05
N PRO A 323 15.61 -8.00 16.91
CA PRO A 323 16.76 -7.11 16.97
C PRO A 323 17.35 -6.98 15.57
N ALA A 324 17.62 -5.76 15.12
CA ALA A 324 18.29 -5.53 13.84
C ALA A 324 19.58 -6.36 13.82
N GLN A 325 19.67 -7.32 12.90
CA GLN A 325 20.82 -8.24 12.85
C GLN A 325 22.11 -7.43 12.68
N GLN A 326 23.04 -7.57 13.62
CA GLN A 326 24.45 -7.33 13.36
C GLN A 326 24.89 -8.35 12.31
N GLN A 327 25.34 -7.87 11.15
CA GLN A 327 26.03 -8.71 10.17
C GLN A 327 27.21 -9.43 10.86
N PRO A 328 27.48 -10.71 10.55
CA PRO A 328 28.58 -11.43 11.17
C PRO A 328 29.92 -10.74 10.87
N THR A 329 30.57 -10.26 11.92
CA THR A 329 31.94 -9.76 11.92
C THR A 329 32.91 -10.94 11.86
N VAL A 330 33.72 -11.00 10.80
CA VAL A 330 35.00 -11.74 10.83
C VAL A 330 35.94 -10.93 11.72
N ALA A 331 36.48 -11.57 12.75
CA ALA A 331 37.22 -10.91 13.83
C ALA A 331 38.48 -10.18 13.34
N VAL A 332 38.64 -8.92 13.78
CA VAL A 332 39.96 -8.29 13.95
C VAL A 332 39.97 -7.69 15.36
N GLN A 333 41.00 -8.06 16.13
CA GLN A 333 41.18 -7.71 17.55
C GLN A 333 41.32 -6.19 17.80
N PRO A 334 41.01 -5.73 19.02
CA PRO A 334 40.84 -4.31 19.30
C PRO A 334 42.19 -3.60 19.44
N VAL A 335 42.36 -2.53 18.68
CA VAL A 335 43.42 -1.54 18.91
C VAL A 335 42.79 -0.32 19.58
N VAL A 336 43.29 -0.03 20.78
CA VAL A 336 42.97 1.16 21.57
C VAL A 336 43.74 2.35 21.03
N PHE A 337 43.08 3.45 20.68
CA PHE A 337 43.68 4.80 20.62
C PHE A 337 42.56 5.83 20.90
N ALA A 338 42.63 6.61 21.98
CA ALA A 338 43.44 7.82 22.18
C ALA A 338 43.01 8.99 21.27
N ALA A 339 42.78 10.14 21.89
CA ALA A 339 42.26 11.34 21.26
C ALA A 339 43.23 11.96 20.24
N ALA A 340 42.62 12.64 19.26
CA ALA A 340 43.17 13.55 18.25
C ALA A 340 43.81 12.91 17.00
N GLN A 341 43.23 13.17 15.82
CA GLN A 341 43.62 14.27 14.92
C GLN A 341 42.81 14.20 13.62
N THR A 342 42.53 15.36 13.06
CA THR A 342 41.87 15.57 11.77
C THR A 342 42.68 14.95 10.63
N VAL A 343 42.18 13.84 10.07
CA VAL A 343 42.64 13.33 8.77
C VAL A 343 41.40 13.11 7.91
N GLU A 344 41.30 13.85 6.79
CA GLU A 344 40.25 13.61 5.80
C GLU A 344 40.40 12.18 5.23
N PRO A 345 39.33 11.38 5.14
CA PRO A 345 39.40 10.06 4.55
C PRO A 345 39.55 10.17 3.03
N GLU A 346 40.61 9.57 2.49
CA GLU A 346 40.79 9.36 1.06
C GLU A 346 39.58 8.62 0.47
N ARG A 347 39.02 9.19 -0.61
CA ARG A 347 37.69 8.85 -1.13
C ARG A 347 37.74 7.64 -2.08
N PRO A 348 36.75 6.73 -2.05
CA PRO A 348 36.60 5.60 -2.98
C PRO A 348 36.58 5.99 -4.48
N PHE A 349 36.33 7.25 -4.81
CA PHE A 349 36.34 7.75 -6.19
C PHE A 349 37.74 7.91 -6.80
N ALA A 350 38.80 7.99 -5.99
CA ALA A 350 40.16 8.13 -6.53
C ALA A 350 40.61 6.86 -7.28
N ILE A 351 40.16 5.68 -6.86
CA ILE A 351 40.61 4.39 -7.43
C ILE A 351 39.93 4.09 -8.76
N LEU A 352 38.61 4.30 -8.89
CA LEU A 352 37.88 4.09 -10.15
C LEU A 352 38.15 5.20 -11.18
N ALA A 353 38.44 6.41 -10.73
CA ALA A 353 38.86 7.49 -11.62
C ALA A 353 40.32 7.33 -12.09
N ALA A 354 41.22 6.76 -11.27
CA ALA A 354 42.63 6.56 -11.63
C ALA A 354 42.86 5.39 -12.61
N ASN A 355 41.96 4.40 -12.65
CA ASN A 355 42.08 3.23 -13.54
C ASN A 355 41.37 3.40 -14.90
N ALA A 356 40.61 4.47 -15.10
CA ALA A 356 40.09 4.84 -16.41
C ALA A 356 41.23 5.42 -17.26
N ASP A 357 41.53 4.76 -18.38
CA ASP A 357 42.65 5.07 -19.27
C ASP A 357 42.70 6.58 -19.63
N GLU A 358 43.70 7.31 -19.09
CA GLU A 358 43.80 8.78 -19.17
C GLU A 358 43.85 9.31 -20.62
N THR A 359 44.07 8.43 -21.59
CA THR A 359 44.28 8.78 -23.00
C THR A 359 43.09 8.58 -23.94
N ASN A 360 41.93 8.05 -23.49
CA ASN A 360 40.86 7.71 -24.44
C ASN A 360 39.44 8.11 -23.98
N ASN A 361 39.11 9.41 -24.09
CA ASN A 361 37.72 9.92 -24.07
C ASN A 361 36.91 9.52 -25.35
N GLN A 362 37.23 8.38 -25.95
CA GLN A 362 36.69 7.90 -27.21
C GLN A 362 36.23 6.45 -27.03
N LEU A 363 34.99 6.14 -27.42
CA LEU A 363 34.46 4.78 -27.42
C LEU A 363 35.24 3.91 -28.41
N THR A 364 35.66 2.72 -28.00
CA THR A 364 36.25 1.71 -28.88
C THR A 364 35.18 1.02 -29.73
N ALA A 365 35.55 0.56 -30.94
CA ALA A 365 34.61 0.19 -32.00
C ALA A 365 33.78 -1.09 -31.76
N ASN A 366 34.07 -1.86 -30.71
CA ASN A 366 33.36 -3.10 -30.40
C ASN A 366 32.73 -3.00 -29.00
N ASN A 367 31.42 -2.81 -28.91
CA ASN A 367 30.69 -2.97 -27.66
C ASN A 367 29.31 -3.57 -27.91
N ASN A 368 29.26 -4.91 -27.97
CA ASN A 368 28.02 -5.67 -27.83
C ASN A 368 27.42 -5.53 -26.42
N GLU A 369 28.14 -4.90 -25.47
CA GLU A 369 27.68 -4.66 -24.11
C GLU A 369 27.45 -3.18 -23.85
N PHE A 370 26.30 -2.85 -23.26
CA PHE A 370 25.87 -1.48 -23.00
C PHE A 370 24.90 -1.44 -21.81
N GLY A 371 24.62 -0.25 -21.28
CA GLY A 371 23.52 -0.04 -20.34
C GLY A 371 22.37 0.71 -20.99
N ILE A 372 21.26 0.83 -20.29
CA ILE A 372 20.07 1.55 -20.76
C ILE A 372 19.56 2.50 -19.68
N ASP A 373 18.77 3.50 -20.05
CA ASP A 373 18.00 4.27 -19.08
C ASP A 373 16.52 4.31 -19.48
N VAL A 374 15.64 4.14 -18.48
CA VAL A 374 14.22 3.86 -18.71
C VAL A 374 13.30 4.56 -17.72
N SER A 375 12.08 4.81 -18.18
CA SER A 375 11.00 5.51 -17.47
C SER A 375 9.63 4.95 -17.90
N HIS A 376 8.54 5.63 -17.53
CA HIS A 376 7.20 5.31 -17.98
C HIS A 376 7.03 5.35 -19.51
N TRP A 377 7.89 6.08 -20.25
CA TRP A 377 7.80 6.18 -21.71
C TRP A 377 7.99 4.84 -22.44
N GLN A 378 8.78 3.94 -21.86
CA GLN A 378 8.98 2.58 -22.39
C GLN A 378 7.79 1.64 -22.09
N LYS A 379 6.81 2.09 -21.29
CA LYS A 379 5.62 1.34 -20.88
C LYS A 379 6.01 -0.01 -20.25
N ASP A 380 5.16 -1.02 -20.39
CA ASP A 380 5.37 -2.38 -19.93
C ASP A 380 6.06 -3.29 -20.96
N LEU A 381 6.67 -2.71 -21.98
CA LEU A 381 7.11 -3.42 -23.19
C LEU A 381 8.54 -3.98 -23.13
N LEU A 382 9.28 -3.75 -22.03
CA LEU A 382 10.66 -4.21 -21.86
C LEU A 382 10.69 -5.69 -21.44
N ASP A 383 11.27 -6.54 -22.28
CA ASP A 383 11.68 -7.90 -21.90
C ASP A 383 13.13 -7.86 -21.39
N TRP A 384 13.26 -7.69 -20.07
CA TRP A 384 14.56 -7.58 -19.40
C TRP A 384 15.47 -8.81 -19.56
N LYS A 385 14.88 -10.01 -19.71
CA LYS A 385 15.65 -11.24 -19.93
C LYS A 385 16.24 -11.25 -21.35
N GLN A 386 15.46 -10.82 -22.32
CA GLN A 386 15.93 -10.68 -23.70
C GLN A 386 16.89 -9.50 -23.84
N LEU A 387 16.62 -8.36 -23.20
CA LEU A 387 17.55 -7.22 -23.16
C LEU A 387 18.93 -7.60 -22.61
N LYS A 388 19.00 -8.46 -21.57
CA LYS A 388 20.28 -9.00 -21.09
C LYS A 388 21.03 -9.78 -22.17
N LYS A 389 20.33 -10.57 -22.99
CA LYS A 389 20.92 -11.29 -24.14
C LYS A 389 21.30 -10.35 -25.28
N ASP A 390 20.53 -9.29 -25.49
CA ASP A 390 20.77 -8.28 -26.52
C ASP A 390 21.98 -7.39 -26.20
N GLY A 391 22.53 -7.48 -24.99
CA GLY A 391 23.75 -6.79 -24.59
C GLY A 391 23.62 -5.88 -23.36
N VAL A 392 22.44 -5.77 -22.75
CA VAL A 392 22.25 -4.92 -21.57
C VAL A 392 23.01 -5.50 -20.37
N ARG A 393 23.80 -4.65 -19.71
CA ARG A 393 24.64 -4.98 -18.54
C ARG A 393 24.40 -4.10 -17.33
N PHE A 394 23.77 -2.95 -17.50
CA PHE A 394 23.34 -2.09 -16.39
C PHE A 394 22.14 -1.22 -16.81
N ALA A 395 21.42 -0.65 -15.84
CA ALA A 395 20.29 0.24 -16.13
C ALA A 395 20.20 1.45 -15.20
N TYR A 396 19.73 2.58 -15.70
CA TYR A 396 19.24 3.70 -14.89
C TYR A 396 17.72 3.77 -14.97
N ILE A 397 17.05 3.93 -13.81
CA ILE A 397 15.59 3.86 -13.73
C ILE A 397 15.06 5.15 -13.09
N ARG A 398 14.08 5.79 -13.75
CA ARG A 398 13.47 7.02 -13.24
C ARG A 398 12.69 6.73 -11.98
N VAL A 399 13.05 7.37 -10.87
CA VAL A 399 12.29 7.28 -9.60
C VAL A 399 11.03 8.13 -9.67
N GLY A 400 11.15 9.35 -10.18
CA GLY A 400 10.08 10.35 -10.19
C GLY A 400 10.56 11.65 -10.82
N SER A 401 9.84 12.74 -10.53
CA SER A 401 10.26 14.09 -10.95
C SER A 401 9.56 15.18 -10.16
N GLY A 402 9.97 16.43 -10.33
CA GLY A 402 9.31 17.58 -9.70
C GLY A 402 7.78 17.63 -9.80
N HIS A 403 7.17 17.18 -10.90
CA HIS A 403 5.70 17.15 -11.06
C HIS A 403 5.05 15.78 -10.86
N MET A 404 5.82 14.74 -10.52
CA MET A 404 5.33 13.36 -10.49
C MET A 404 5.83 12.68 -9.22
N ARG A 405 4.91 12.15 -8.40
CA ARG A 405 5.26 11.47 -7.15
C ARG A 405 6.21 10.29 -7.44
N GLN A 406 5.80 9.20 -8.07
CA GLN A 406 6.73 8.12 -8.46
C GLN A 406 6.47 7.72 -9.91
N ASP A 407 7.50 7.41 -10.69
CA ASP A 407 7.33 6.90 -12.05
C ASP A 407 6.57 5.57 -11.99
N PRO A 408 5.42 5.42 -12.68
CA PRO A 408 4.57 4.23 -12.59
C PRO A 408 5.27 2.90 -12.92
N ASN A 409 6.34 2.94 -13.72
CA ASN A 409 7.09 1.74 -14.11
C ASN A 409 8.35 1.53 -13.25
N TYR A 410 8.65 2.42 -12.31
CA TYR A 410 9.86 2.37 -11.49
C TYR A 410 10.02 1.03 -10.77
N ILE A 411 9.03 0.65 -9.95
CA ILE A 411 9.07 -0.59 -9.16
C ILE A 411 9.19 -1.82 -10.06
N ARG A 412 8.50 -1.82 -11.21
CA ARG A 412 8.56 -2.90 -12.19
C ARG A 412 9.98 -3.05 -12.76
N ASN A 413 10.57 -1.95 -13.20
CA ASN A 413 11.90 -1.93 -13.82
C ASN A 413 12.99 -2.32 -12.80
N VAL A 414 12.89 -1.83 -11.56
CA VAL A 414 13.81 -2.20 -10.45
C VAL A 414 13.69 -3.70 -10.18
N THR A 415 12.47 -4.20 -10.04
CA THR A 415 12.22 -5.63 -9.80
C THR A 415 12.78 -6.49 -10.92
N ALA A 416 12.66 -6.05 -12.17
CA ALA A 416 13.19 -6.77 -13.32
C ALA A 416 14.72 -6.77 -13.35
N CYS A 417 15.38 -5.66 -13.02
CA CYS A 417 16.83 -5.59 -12.87
C CYS A 417 17.34 -6.56 -11.80
N LEU A 418 16.70 -6.55 -10.62
CA LEU A 418 17.05 -7.47 -9.52
C LEU A 418 16.86 -8.94 -9.92
N ARG A 419 15.76 -9.28 -10.60
CA ARG A 419 15.49 -10.65 -11.08
C ARG A 419 16.49 -11.12 -12.13
N GLN A 420 16.98 -10.22 -12.97
CA GLN A 420 17.92 -10.55 -14.04
C GLN A 420 19.37 -10.36 -13.63
N ASP A 421 19.66 -9.98 -12.38
CA ASP A 421 21.01 -9.64 -11.92
C ASP A 421 21.66 -8.60 -12.87
N ILE A 422 20.95 -7.50 -13.09
CA ILE A 422 21.40 -6.33 -13.84
C ILE A 422 21.62 -5.21 -12.81
N PRO A 423 22.87 -4.75 -12.58
CA PRO A 423 23.15 -3.57 -11.77
C PRO A 423 22.31 -2.38 -12.21
N PHE A 424 21.68 -1.68 -11.25
CA PHE A 424 20.85 -0.52 -11.55
C PHE A 424 21.19 0.71 -10.70
N GLY A 425 20.92 1.88 -11.27
CA GLY A 425 20.98 3.19 -10.64
C GLY A 425 19.64 3.91 -10.68
N ASN A 426 19.44 4.82 -9.74
CA ASN A 426 18.23 5.63 -9.62
C ASN A 426 18.47 7.00 -10.25
N TYR A 427 17.53 7.53 -11.03
CA TYR A 427 17.60 8.94 -11.47
C TYR A 427 16.31 9.73 -11.18
N PHE A 428 16.46 11.05 -10.97
CA PHE A 428 15.35 11.95 -10.67
C PHE A 428 15.39 13.19 -11.58
N TYR A 429 14.30 13.42 -12.30
CA TYR A 429 14.17 14.53 -13.26
C TYR A 429 13.77 15.83 -12.56
N LEU A 430 14.61 16.86 -12.67
CA LEU A 430 14.38 18.14 -12.02
C LEU A 430 13.51 19.10 -12.83
N TYR A 431 12.66 19.83 -12.11
CA TYR A 431 11.90 20.97 -12.63
C TYR A 431 12.24 22.26 -11.89
N GLU A 432 12.44 23.36 -12.60
CA GLU A 432 12.84 24.66 -12.05
C GLU A 432 11.76 25.37 -11.24
N ASP A 433 10.48 25.03 -11.45
CA ASP A 433 9.31 25.63 -10.85
C ASP A 433 8.85 24.93 -9.56
N VAL A 434 9.56 23.87 -9.17
CA VAL A 434 9.28 23.08 -7.96
C VAL A 434 10.41 23.25 -6.94
N ASP A 435 10.06 23.29 -5.65
CA ASP A 435 11.03 23.46 -4.57
C ASP A 435 12.12 22.37 -4.57
N MET A 436 13.39 22.79 -4.54
CA MET A 436 14.53 21.88 -4.69
C MET A 436 14.72 20.96 -3.49
N GLN A 437 14.40 21.43 -2.29
CA GLN A 437 14.49 20.61 -1.08
C GLN A 437 13.36 19.57 -1.07
N GLN A 438 12.16 19.94 -1.53
CA GLN A 438 11.03 19.03 -1.71
C GLN A 438 11.37 17.95 -2.74
N GLN A 439 11.94 18.32 -3.88
CA GLN A 439 12.38 17.35 -4.88
C GLN A 439 13.42 16.38 -4.31
N ALA A 440 14.37 16.86 -3.49
CA ALA A 440 15.36 16.01 -2.83
C ALA A 440 14.71 15.02 -1.83
N ARG A 441 13.74 15.49 -1.03
CA ARG A 441 12.97 14.64 -0.11
C ARG A 441 12.17 13.57 -0.83
N LEU A 442 11.49 13.93 -1.94
CA LEU A 442 10.75 12.98 -2.76
C LEU A 442 11.68 11.91 -3.34
N PHE A 443 12.80 12.33 -3.93
CA PHE A 443 13.79 11.39 -4.46
C PHE A 443 14.25 10.42 -3.38
N VAL A 444 14.59 10.92 -2.19
CA VAL A 444 15.10 10.07 -1.12
C VAL A 444 14.06 9.08 -0.59
N HIS A 445 12.81 9.50 -0.52
CA HIS A 445 11.71 8.70 0.00
C HIS A 445 11.25 7.58 -0.97
N GLN A 446 11.46 7.75 -2.27
CA GLN A 446 10.88 6.88 -3.30
C GLN A 446 11.91 5.98 -3.99
N ALA A 447 13.19 6.32 -3.89
CA ALA A 447 14.27 5.56 -4.45
C ALA A 447 14.45 4.22 -3.70
N ASP A 448 14.89 3.21 -4.44
CA ASP A 448 15.19 1.88 -3.94
C ASP A 448 16.71 1.82 -3.79
N TRP A 449 17.16 1.89 -2.54
CA TRP A 449 18.57 2.02 -2.21
C TRP A 449 19.35 0.70 -2.30
N ARG A 450 18.72 -0.37 -2.85
CA ARG A 450 19.46 -1.54 -3.34
C ARG A 450 20.20 -1.27 -4.65
N SER A 451 19.99 -0.09 -5.26
CA SER A 451 20.77 0.37 -6.42
C SER A 451 22.27 0.27 -6.13
N SER A 452 23.03 -0.35 -7.03
CA SER A 452 24.49 -0.45 -6.91
C SER A 452 25.22 0.69 -7.62
N LEU A 453 24.56 1.41 -8.53
CA LEU A 453 25.15 2.54 -9.25
C LEU A 453 24.85 3.89 -8.56
N PRO A 454 25.67 4.94 -8.80
CA PRO A 454 25.44 6.27 -8.24
C PRO A 454 24.02 6.79 -8.54
N PRO A 455 23.27 7.35 -7.56
CA PRO A 455 22.03 8.05 -7.86
C PRO A 455 22.36 9.25 -8.76
N ALA A 456 21.49 9.52 -9.73
CA ALA A 456 21.70 10.56 -10.74
C ALA A 456 20.64 11.66 -10.65
N LEU A 457 21.10 12.90 -10.74
CA LEU A 457 20.26 14.07 -10.90
C LEU A 457 20.17 14.41 -12.38
N ASP A 458 18.96 14.34 -12.93
CA ASP A 458 18.70 14.61 -14.34
C ASP A 458 18.39 16.09 -14.55
N ILE A 459 19.35 16.79 -15.19
CA ILE A 459 19.38 18.24 -15.38
C ILE A 459 19.25 18.54 -16.87
N GLU A 460 18.01 18.76 -17.28
CA GLU A 460 17.64 19.07 -18.67
C GLU A 460 16.84 20.36 -18.86
N GLN A 461 16.39 20.98 -17.76
CA GLN A 461 15.60 22.21 -17.79
C GLN A 461 16.43 23.45 -18.06
N ALA A 462 15.92 24.28 -18.97
CA ALA A 462 16.66 25.41 -19.49
C ALA A 462 16.84 26.57 -18.50
N ASN A 463 15.99 26.65 -17.48
CA ASN A 463 15.96 27.76 -16.52
C ASN A 463 16.41 27.36 -15.11
N LEU A 464 16.89 26.13 -14.91
CA LEU A 464 17.54 25.76 -13.66
C LEU A 464 18.76 26.64 -13.42
N THR A 465 18.99 27.00 -12.17
CA THR A 465 20.18 27.76 -11.75
C THR A 465 21.16 26.87 -10.99
N ALA A 466 22.44 27.22 -11.00
CA ALA A 466 23.46 26.54 -10.19
C ALA A 466 23.08 26.47 -8.69
N ALA A 467 22.46 27.53 -8.15
CA ALA A 467 22.02 27.61 -6.76
C ALA A 467 20.85 26.66 -6.44
N GLN A 468 19.91 26.49 -7.36
CA GLN A 468 18.82 25.52 -7.21
C GLN A 468 19.36 24.09 -7.18
N ILE A 469 20.29 23.77 -8.09
CA ILE A 469 20.91 22.45 -8.15
C ILE A 469 21.71 22.17 -6.87
N GLU A 470 22.49 23.14 -6.40
CA GLU A 470 23.24 23.03 -5.15
C GLU A 470 22.32 22.87 -3.92
N THR A 471 21.17 23.56 -3.92
CA THR A 471 20.14 23.40 -2.88
C THR A 471 19.63 21.96 -2.81
N PHE A 472 19.31 21.36 -3.96
CA PHE A 472 18.88 19.96 -4.02
C PHE A 472 19.98 19.04 -3.48
N ILE A 473 21.22 19.20 -3.98
CA ILE A 473 22.36 18.35 -3.63
C ILE A 473 22.66 18.44 -2.13
N THR A 474 22.59 19.65 -1.57
CA THR A 474 22.80 19.89 -0.14
C THR A 474 21.74 19.19 0.69
N GLU A 475 20.45 19.32 0.32
CA GLU A 475 19.37 18.64 1.02
C GLU A 475 19.47 17.12 0.88
N PHE A 476 19.82 16.61 -0.29
CA PHE A 476 20.07 15.19 -0.52
C PHE A 476 21.13 14.65 0.45
N HIS A 477 22.32 15.27 0.50
CA HIS A 477 23.40 14.85 1.41
C HIS A 477 23.14 15.16 2.88
N ARG A 478 22.17 16.02 3.19
CA ARG A 478 21.65 16.16 4.55
C ARG A 478 20.79 14.95 4.95
N LEU A 479 20.02 14.41 4.02
CA LEU A 479 19.09 13.30 4.25
C LEU A 479 19.75 11.91 4.16
N VAL A 480 20.85 11.78 3.42
CA VAL A 480 21.53 10.51 3.24
C VAL A 480 23.02 10.60 3.58
N ASP A 481 23.58 9.48 4.01
CA ASP A 481 25.02 9.22 4.01
C ASP A 481 25.35 8.48 2.71
N ALA A 482 25.87 9.23 1.74
CA ALA A 482 26.18 8.74 0.40
C ALA A 482 27.43 9.43 -0.16
N PRO A 483 28.18 8.77 -1.06
CA PRO A 483 29.15 9.46 -1.90
C PRO A 483 28.48 10.55 -2.77
N PRO A 484 29.26 11.40 -3.49
CA PRO A 484 28.69 12.47 -4.31
C PRO A 484 27.73 11.98 -5.42
N ILE A 485 26.47 12.44 -5.36
CA ILE A 485 25.42 12.19 -6.37
C ILE A 485 25.92 12.49 -7.79
N MET A 486 25.53 11.67 -8.77
CA MET A 486 25.89 11.84 -10.18
C MET A 486 25.06 12.92 -10.86
N ILE A 487 25.66 13.60 -11.84
CA ILE A 487 24.99 14.61 -12.65
C ILE A 487 24.77 14.07 -14.06
N TYR A 488 23.51 13.96 -14.49
CA TYR A 488 23.14 13.73 -15.88
C TYR A 488 22.82 15.05 -16.58
N THR A 489 23.51 15.35 -17.69
CA THR A 489 23.25 16.56 -18.48
C THR A 489 23.92 16.54 -19.87
N ARG A 490 23.59 17.54 -20.70
CA ARG A 490 24.27 17.84 -21.97
C ARG A 490 25.17 19.08 -21.85
N ALA A 491 26.36 19.04 -22.45
CA ALA A 491 27.38 20.08 -22.28
C ALA A 491 26.89 21.50 -22.64
N GLY A 492 26.12 21.64 -23.73
CA GLY A 492 25.59 22.95 -24.14
C GLY A 492 24.62 23.56 -23.12
N LEU A 493 23.75 22.74 -22.52
CA LEU A 493 22.84 23.18 -21.47
C LEU A 493 23.61 23.56 -20.21
N TRP A 494 24.45 22.64 -19.73
CA TRP A 494 25.22 22.83 -18.50
C TRP A 494 26.07 24.10 -18.56
N ASN A 495 26.81 24.29 -19.65
CA ASN A 495 27.69 25.45 -19.82
C ASN A 495 26.93 26.78 -19.85
N ARG A 496 25.62 26.76 -20.14
CA ARG A 496 24.73 27.93 -20.11
C ARG A 496 24.18 28.21 -18.72
N ILE A 497 23.83 27.18 -17.95
CA ILE A 497 23.13 27.35 -16.66
C ILE A 497 24.05 27.32 -15.43
N VAL A 498 25.24 26.75 -15.55
CA VAL A 498 26.26 26.74 -14.49
C VAL A 498 27.51 27.47 -14.98
N PRO A 499 27.86 28.63 -14.41
CA PRO A 499 29.07 29.37 -14.78
C PRO A 499 30.36 28.61 -14.42
N LYS A 500 31.42 28.80 -15.23
CA LYS A 500 32.77 28.22 -14.99
C LYS A 500 33.37 28.51 -13.62
N SER A 501 32.91 29.59 -12.97
CA SER A 501 33.36 30.02 -11.65
C SER A 501 32.81 29.15 -10.51
N VAL A 502 31.77 28.35 -10.75
CA VAL A 502 31.15 27.49 -9.73
C VAL A 502 31.91 26.16 -9.63
N LEU A 503 32.51 25.85 -8.49
CA LEU A 503 33.47 24.73 -8.39
C LEU A 503 32.93 23.43 -7.79
N TRP A 504 31.82 23.46 -7.04
CA TRP A 504 31.22 22.26 -6.45
C TRP A 504 30.93 21.13 -7.46
N PRO A 505 30.59 21.38 -8.75
CA PRO A 505 30.28 20.30 -9.70
C PRO A 505 31.45 19.34 -9.92
N ARG A 506 32.69 19.80 -9.74
CA ARG A 506 33.91 18.99 -9.88
C ARG A 506 33.96 17.81 -8.89
N LYS A 507 33.15 17.84 -7.82
CA LYS A 507 33.07 16.77 -6.82
C LYS A 507 32.13 15.63 -7.23
N HIS A 508 31.29 15.84 -8.25
CA HIS A 508 30.24 14.90 -8.66
C HIS A 508 30.64 14.15 -9.93
N PRO A 509 30.34 12.84 -10.06
CA PRO A 509 30.55 12.12 -11.30
C PRO A 509 29.61 12.62 -12.41
N LEU A 510 30.04 12.46 -13.65
CA LEU A 510 29.30 12.93 -14.83
C LEU A 510 28.71 11.74 -15.61
N TRP A 511 27.41 11.81 -15.88
CA TRP A 511 26.74 11.07 -16.93
C TRP A 511 26.41 12.07 -18.05
N VAL A 512 27.15 12.00 -19.16
CA VAL A 512 27.02 12.99 -20.25
C VAL A 512 26.13 12.46 -21.37
N ALA A 513 25.20 13.29 -21.86
CA ALA A 513 24.44 13.03 -23.07
C ALA A 513 25.02 13.82 -24.25
N HIS A 514 25.39 13.12 -25.33
CA HIS A 514 25.83 13.72 -26.59
C HIS A 514 25.59 12.76 -27.75
N TRP A 515 24.50 12.96 -28.47
CA TRP A 515 24.07 12.00 -29.48
C TRP A 515 24.88 12.08 -30.78
N GLY A 516 25.08 10.92 -31.44
CA GLY A 516 25.69 10.84 -32.77
C GLY A 516 27.22 10.97 -32.81
N THR A 517 27.90 10.81 -31.66
CA THR A 517 29.36 10.86 -31.56
C THR A 517 29.89 9.71 -30.71
N ASN A 518 31.11 9.25 -30.99
CA ASN A 518 31.86 8.33 -30.14
C ASN A 518 32.79 9.06 -29.14
N LYS A 519 32.83 10.40 -29.21
CA LYS A 519 33.63 11.28 -28.36
C LYS A 519 32.76 12.44 -27.88
N PRO A 520 32.22 12.39 -26.64
CA PRO A 520 31.33 13.42 -26.15
C PRO A 520 32.08 14.72 -25.87
N LEU A 521 31.49 15.85 -26.28
CA LEU A 521 31.81 17.15 -25.69
C LEU A 521 31.44 17.15 -24.20
N LEU A 522 32.40 17.49 -23.34
CA LEU A 522 32.19 17.54 -21.90
C LEU A 522 31.82 18.95 -21.42
N PRO A 523 30.96 19.08 -20.40
CA PRO A 523 30.75 20.36 -19.73
C PRO A 523 32.03 20.84 -19.05
N HIS A 524 32.21 22.15 -18.91
CA HIS A 524 33.51 22.75 -18.55
C HIS A 524 34.05 22.42 -17.15
N HIS A 525 33.29 21.73 -16.29
CA HIS A 525 33.74 21.27 -14.96
C HIS A 525 34.33 19.86 -14.96
N TRP A 526 34.17 19.11 -16.06
CA TRP A 526 34.62 17.73 -16.16
C TRP A 526 35.59 17.55 -17.32
N ASN A 527 36.64 16.76 -17.07
CA ASN A 527 37.59 16.30 -18.08
C ASN A 527 37.38 14.82 -18.47
N ARG A 528 36.48 14.14 -17.77
CA ARG A 528 36.08 12.74 -17.98
C ARG A 528 34.60 12.53 -17.66
N TRP A 529 34.00 11.52 -18.25
CA TRP A 529 32.66 11.04 -17.96
C TRP A 529 32.74 9.67 -17.28
N LEU A 530 31.75 9.34 -16.44
CA LEU A 530 31.58 8.02 -15.84
C LEU A 530 30.63 7.17 -16.70
N PHE A 531 29.53 7.79 -17.12
CA PHE A 531 28.60 7.24 -18.11
C PHE A 531 28.43 8.18 -19.29
N PHE A 532 28.23 7.62 -20.48
CA PHE A 532 28.00 8.37 -21.71
C PHE A 532 26.78 7.82 -22.44
N GLN A 533 25.81 8.70 -22.72
CA GLN A 533 24.65 8.42 -23.58
C GLN A 533 24.91 8.98 -25.00
N PRO A 534 25.39 8.14 -25.95
CA PRO A 534 25.63 8.53 -27.36
C PRO A 534 24.37 8.52 -28.25
N GLY A 535 23.21 8.14 -27.72
CA GLY A 535 21.95 8.12 -28.46
C GLY A 535 21.09 6.91 -28.09
N VAL A 536 20.38 6.39 -29.09
CA VAL A 536 19.42 5.30 -28.95
C VAL A 536 19.84 4.06 -29.75
N LYS A 537 19.42 2.88 -29.30
CA LYS A 537 19.48 1.62 -30.05
C LYS A 537 18.09 1.22 -30.50
N GLU A 538 17.98 0.81 -31.77
CA GLU A 538 16.76 0.27 -32.37
C GLU A 538 16.94 -1.22 -32.68
N GLY A 539 15.84 -1.94 -32.85
CA GLY A 539 15.85 -3.35 -33.27
C GLY A 539 16.31 -4.35 -32.19
N LEU A 540 16.31 -3.96 -30.92
CA LEU A 540 16.56 -4.88 -29.81
C LEU A 540 15.38 -5.87 -29.69
N ALA A 541 15.66 -7.16 -29.60
CA ALA A 541 14.61 -8.17 -29.48
C ALA A 541 13.81 -8.01 -28.16
N GLY A 542 14.45 -7.51 -27.10
CA GLY A 542 13.84 -7.21 -25.82
C GLY A 542 13.09 -5.88 -25.76
N TYR A 543 13.17 -5.07 -26.83
CA TYR A 543 12.33 -3.89 -27.02
C TYR A 543 12.19 -3.56 -28.53
N PRO A 544 11.38 -4.34 -29.28
CA PRO A 544 11.28 -4.18 -30.73
C PRO A 544 10.40 -2.99 -31.14
N HIS A 545 9.83 -2.27 -30.17
CA HIS A 545 8.75 -1.31 -30.36
C HIS A 545 9.22 0.14 -30.56
N GLY A 546 10.51 0.42 -30.41
CA GLY A 546 11.03 1.76 -30.57
C GLY A 546 12.50 1.91 -30.16
N PRO A 547 13.04 3.12 -30.25
CA PRO A 547 14.38 3.43 -29.78
C PRO A 547 14.47 3.33 -28.26
N LEU A 548 15.56 2.75 -27.77
CA LEU A 548 15.90 2.70 -26.35
C LEU A 548 17.19 3.48 -26.10
N ASP A 549 17.19 4.38 -25.12
CA ASP A 549 18.40 5.11 -24.72
C ASP A 549 19.46 4.10 -24.27
N TYR A 550 20.66 4.20 -24.85
CA TYR A 550 21.77 3.33 -24.50
C TYR A 550 22.97 4.12 -24.00
N ASN A 551 23.69 3.50 -23.08
CA ASN A 551 24.74 4.11 -22.29
C ASN A 551 26.00 3.25 -22.30
N HIS A 552 27.14 3.89 -22.25
CA HIS A 552 28.43 3.25 -21.99
C HIS A 552 28.95 3.62 -20.62
N PHE A 553 29.58 2.66 -19.96
CA PHE A 553 30.38 2.86 -18.77
C PHE A 553 31.84 3.12 -19.18
N ASN A 554 32.50 4.08 -18.54
CA ASN A 554 33.90 4.43 -18.82
C ASN A 554 34.87 3.47 -18.10
N GLY A 555 34.86 2.21 -18.52
CA GLY A 555 35.67 1.14 -17.98
C GLY A 555 35.18 -0.23 -18.45
N PRO A 556 35.89 -1.32 -18.12
CA PRO A 556 35.41 -2.68 -18.35
C PRO A 556 34.08 -2.93 -17.62
N ILE A 557 33.11 -3.57 -18.28
CA ILE A 557 31.82 -3.95 -17.66
C ILE A 557 32.02 -4.80 -16.41
N SER A 558 33.08 -5.62 -16.35
CA SER A 558 33.46 -6.40 -15.16
C SER A 558 33.81 -5.54 -13.94
N GLU A 559 34.12 -4.26 -14.13
CA GLU A 559 34.38 -3.32 -13.03
C GLU A 559 33.13 -2.59 -12.55
N LEU A 560 31.98 -2.72 -13.24
CA LEU A 560 30.70 -2.17 -12.75
C LEU A 560 30.33 -2.72 -11.37
N THR A 561 30.65 -3.98 -11.08
CA THR A 561 30.40 -4.59 -9.76
C THR A 561 31.30 -4.02 -8.66
N GLN A 562 32.39 -3.34 -9.02
CA GLN A 562 33.26 -2.63 -8.08
C GLN A 562 32.71 -1.25 -7.72
N ILE A 563 31.79 -0.72 -8.52
CA ILE A 563 30.96 0.44 -8.17
C ILE A 563 29.94 -0.04 -7.13
N ASN A 564 30.38 -0.20 -5.88
CA ASN A 564 29.52 -0.56 -4.77
C ASN A 564 28.99 0.73 -4.11
N TYR A 565 28.10 1.43 -4.82
CA TYR A 565 27.61 2.74 -4.38
C TYR A 565 26.54 2.58 -3.30
N GLN A 566 26.94 2.70 -2.04
CA GLN A 566 26.05 2.54 -0.88
C GLN A 566 25.43 3.88 -0.48
N VAL A 567 24.10 3.92 -0.38
CA VAL A 567 23.32 5.05 0.14
C VAL A 567 22.64 4.62 1.42
N LYS A 568 22.89 5.32 2.53
CA LYS A 568 22.20 5.09 3.81
C LYS A 568 21.34 6.29 4.15
N VAL A 569 20.04 6.11 4.31
CA VAL A 569 19.17 7.21 4.75
C VAL A 569 19.49 7.54 6.21
N ARG A 570 19.78 8.81 6.52
CA ARG A 570 20.06 9.26 7.89
C ARG A 570 18.74 9.31 8.67
N VAL A 571 18.73 8.71 9.87
CA VAL A 571 17.63 8.89 10.83
C VAL A 571 17.80 10.28 11.45
N VAL A 572 17.15 11.29 10.89
CA VAL A 572 16.98 12.59 11.56
C VAL A 572 15.76 12.44 12.48
N ALA A 573 15.85 12.86 13.74
CA ALA A 573 14.73 12.80 14.69
C ALA A 573 13.49 13.45 14.07
N PHE A 574 12.44 12.65 13.84
CA PHE A 574 11.31 13.01 12.98
C PHE A 574 10.40 14.12 13.55
N ASN A 575 10.57 14.54 14.81
CA ASN A 575 9.69 15.53 15.44
C ASN A 575 10.14 16.99 15.34
N ASP A 576 11.38 17.31 14.95
CA ASP A 576 11.93 18.66 15.22
C ASP A 576 11.78 19.72 14.11
N PHE A 577 11.18 19.42 12.95
CA PHE A 577 11.27 20.36 11.82
C PHE A 577 10.01 20.53 10.94
N ILE A 578 8.83 20.14 11.41
CA ILE A 578 7.59 20.67 10.81
C ILE A 578 7.30 21.99 11.50
N PRO A 579 7.37 23.13 10.78
CA PRO A 579 7.25 24.40 11.45
C PRO A 579 5.78 24.76 11.66
N PHE A 580 5.40 25.18 12.87
CA PHE A 580 4.02 25.54 13.21
C PHE A 580 3.84 27.05 13.35
N ASP A 581 2.66 27.54 12.94
CA ASP A 581 2.19 28.91 13.16
C ASP A 581 0.85 28.92 13.90
N SER A 582 0.46 30.08 14.44
CA SER A 582 -0.85 30.26 15.08
C SER A 582 -2.00 29.96 14.08
N PRO A 583 -3.07 29.26 14.51
CA PRO A 583 -4.19 28.92 13.63
C PRO A 583 -5.16 30.10 13.39
N VAL A 584 -4.99 31.23 14.09
CA VAL A 584 -5.86 32.41 14.05
C VAL A 584 -5.06 33.71 13.82
N GLY A 585 -5.75 34.76 13.37
CA GLY A 585 -5.16 36.07 13.09
C GLY A 585 -4.72 36.26 11.64
N ASN A 586 -4.47 37.52 11.27
CA ASN A 586 -4.06 37.85 9.90
C ASN A 586 -2.62 37.39 9.60
N ARG A 587 -2.22 37.42 8.32
CA ARG A 587 -0.93 36.88 7.88
C ARG A 587 0.27 37.54 8.59
N GLU A 588 0.26 38.86 8.77
CA GLU A 588 1.35 39.57 9.44
C GLU A 588 1.38 39.26 10.94
N GLN A 589 0.21 39.17 11.55
CA GLN A 589 0.00 38.80 12.95
C GLN A 589 0.51 37.40 13.28
N ARG A 590 0.20 36.42 12.43
CA ARG A 590 0.68 35.03 12.56
C ARG A 590 2.19 34.88 12.39
N GLN A 591 2.87 35.91 11.87
CA GLN A 591 4.32 35.92 11.63
C GLN A 591 5.13 36.67 12.72
N ARG A 592 4.48 37.42 13.63
CA ARG A 592 5.18 38.15 14.72
C ARG A 592 5.41 37.26 15.95
N LYS A 593 6.60 37.36 16.57
CA LYS A 593 6.98 36.59 17.78
C LYS A 593 6.54 37.21 19.12
N GLU A 594 6.10 38.46 19.13
CA GLU A 594 5.84 39.23 20.36
C GLU A 594 4.66 38.71 21.20
N LYS A 595 3.70 38.00 20.58
CA LYS A 595 2.55 37.40 21.25
C LYS A 595 2.17 36.10 20.54
N MET A 596 2.02 34.99 21.28
CA MET A 596 1.71 33.66 20.72
C MET A 596 0.39 33.67 19.92
N TYR A 597 -0.69 34.13 20.55
CA TYR A 597 -1.96 34.39 19.89
C TYR A 597 -2.01 35.88 19.54
N PRO A 598 -2.09 36.23 18.25
CA PRO A 598 -1.85 37.60 17.82
C PRO A 598 -3.01 38.56 18.16
N GLY A 599 -2.72 39.86 18.29
CA GLY A 599 -3.76 40.90 18.48
C GLY A 599 -4.56 40.72 19.78
N ALA A 600 -5.88 40.81 19.68
CA ALA A 600 -6.82 40.64 20.79
C ALA A 600 -7.16 39.17 21.12
N TRP A 601 -6.59 38.20 20.40
CA TRP A 601 -6.81 36.79 20.68
C TRP A 601 -6.15 36.38 22.01
N PHE A 602 -6.85 35.58 22.79
CA PHE A 602 -6.36 34.99 24.03
C PHE A 602 -6.87 33.55 24.20
N ASP A 603 -6.18 32.77 25.02
CA ASP A 603 -6.59 31.41 25.38
C ASP A 603 -7.46 31.46 26.63
N ALA A 604 -8.76 31.20 26.47
CA ALA A 604 -9.75 31.28 27.54
C ALA A 604 -9.74 30.04 28.44
N ASN A 605 -9.32 28.88 27.92
CA ASN A 605 -9.26 27.61 28.63
C ASN A 605 -8.06 26.79 28.14
N PRO A 606 -6.91 26.87 28.82
CA PRO A 606 -5.67 26.29 28.33
C PRO A 606 -5.59 24.78 28.57
N PHE A 607 -4.63 24.14 27.89
CA PHE A 607 -4.36 22.72 27.95
C PHE A 607 -4.23 22.19 29.39
N GLY A 608 -4.82 21.02 29.65
CA GLY A 608 -4.73 20.36 30.94
C GLY A 608 -5.54 21.01 32.07
N ASN A 609 -6.27 22.09 31.80
CA ASN A 609 -7.18 22.68 32.78
C ASN A 609 -8.38 21.76 33.02
N ARG A 610 -8.77 21.56 34.28
CA ARG A 610 -9.98 20.82 34.62
C ARG A 610 -11.17 21.76 34.57
N TYR A 611 -12.15 21.44 33.75
CA TYR A 611 -13.33 22.27 33.57
C TYR A 611 -14.59 21.41 33.55
N THR A 612 -15.73 22.04 33.77
CA THR A 612 -17.03 21.46 33.48
C THR A 612 -17.41 21.93 32.09
N ASN A 613 -17.54 21.00 31.14
CA ASN A 613 -17.97 21.31 29.79
C ASN A 613 -19.35 21.99 29.87
N PRO A 614 -19.47 23.26 29.45
CA PRO A 614 -20.72 24.01 29.59
C PRO A 614 -21.85 23.43 28.74
N ASP A 615 -21.52 22.75 27.65
CA ASP A 615 -22.47 22.20 26.69
C ASP A 615 -23.00 20.83 27.13
N THR A 616 -22.16 20.03 27.80
CA THR A 616 -22.52 18.66 28.22
C THR A 616 -22.70 18.49 29.73
N GLY A 617 -22.34 19.48 30.54
CA GLY A 617 -22.36 19.43 32.01
C GLY A 617 -21.37 18.44 32.65
N LYS A 618 -20.48 17.83 31.85
CA LYS A 618 -19.54 16.79 32.31
C LYS A 618 -18.18 17.40 32.62
N GLN A 619 -17.50 16.88 33.63
CA GLN A 619 -16.13 17.31 33.94
C GLN A 619 -15.10 16.60 33.04
N ALA A 620 -14.11 17.35 32.56
CA ALA A 620 -13.00 16.83 31.78
C ALA A 620 -11.74 17.70 31.92
N TYR A 621 -10.59 17.18 31.50
CA TYR A 621 -9.39 17.98 31.27
C TYR A 621 -9.35 18.49 29.82
N HIS A 622 -8.87 19.71 29.63
CA HIS A 622 -8.81 20.36 28.32
C HIS A 622 -7.73 19.77 27.41
N THR A 623 -8.08 19.40 26.17
CA THR A 623 -7.14 18.73 25.23
C THR A 623 -6.22 19.68 24.46
N GLY A 624 -6.56 20.97 24.40
CA GLY A 624 -5.81 21.98 23.65
C GLY A 624 -5.98 23.39 24.21
N SER A 625 -6.22 24.37 23.34
CA SER A 625 -6.49 25.77 23.69
C SER A 625 -7.85 26.20 23.13
N ASP A 626 -8.62 26.94 23.93
CA ASP A 626 -9.86 27.60 23.47
C ASP A 626 -9.54 29.04 23.14
N LEU A 627 -9.40 29.34 21.84
CA LEU A 627 -8.97 30.65 21.36
C LEU A 627 -10.17 31.57 21.14
N ASN A 628 -10.20 32.67 21.89
CA ASN A 628 -11.27 33.66 21.89
C ASN A 628 -10.79 35.06 21.49
N LYS A 629 -11.71 35.89 21.01
CA LYS A 629 -11.48 37.32 20.75
C LYS A 629 -12.71 38.18 21.12
N ASN A 630 -12.54 39.08 22.10
CA ASN A 630 -13.63 39.91 22.65
C ASN A 630 -13.42 41.44 22.47
N ASP A 631 -12.52 41.84 21.59
CA ASP A 631 -12.22 43.25 21.26
C ASP A 631 -12.36 43.42 19.74
N PRO A 632 -13.18 44.39 19.27
CA PRO A 632 -13.80 45.52 20.00
C PRO A 632 -15.16 45.25 20.66
N HIS A 633 -15.72 44.04 20.51
CA HIS A 633 -16.97 43.65 21.14
C HIS A 633 -16.92 42.18 21.55
N TRP A 634 -17.85 41.78 22.41
CA TRP A 634 -18.06 40.38 22.77
C TRP A 634 -18.29 39.54 21.49
N GLU A 635 -17.65 38.37 21.40
CA GLU A 635 -17.69 37.47 20.23
C GLU A 635 -17.17 38.10 18.92
N ALA A 636 -16.13 38.91 18.99
CA ALA A 636 -15.43 39.47 17.83
C ALA A 636 -14.62 38.43 17.02
N ASP A 637 -14.67 37.16 17.42
CA ASP A 637 -14.15 35.98 16.74
C ASP A 637 -15.17 35.29 15.81
N GLU A 638 -16.46 35.62 15.89
CA GLU A 638 -17.47 35.05 15.00
C GLU A 638 -17.03 35.16 13.52
N LEU A 639 -16.99 34.00 12.83
CA LEU A 639 -16.60 33.86 11.42
C LEU A 639 -15.17 34.35 11.07
N GLU A 640 -14.31 34.63 12.03
CA GLU A 640 -12.89 34.91 11.77
C GLU A 640 -12.23 33.69 11.09
N PRO A 641 -11.27 33.87 10.17
CA PRO A 641 -10.69 32.78 9.40
C PRO A 641 -9.76 31.90 10.26
N VAL A 642 -9.90 30.59 10.06
CA VAL A 642 -9.06 29.55 10.67
C VAL A 642 -8.09 29.00 9.63
N TYR A 643 -6.83 28.86 10.00
CA TYR A 643 -5.74 28.46 9.11
C TYR A 643 -5.06 27.17 9.57
N ALA A 644 -4.59 26.37 8.61
CA ALA A 644 -3.73 25.22 8.89
C ALA A 644 -2.43 25.68 9.58
N ALA A 645 -2.17 25.14 10.76
CA ALA A 645 -1.04 25.52 11.63
C ALA A 645 0.29 25.00 11.08
N ALA A 646 0.27 23.88 10.36
CA ALA A 646 1.38 23.31 9.61
C ALA A 646 0.90 22.66 8.31
N GLU A 647 1.82 22.26 7.44
CA GLU A 647 1.49 21.52 6.22
C GLU A 647 1.12 20.08 6.52
N GLY A 648 0.14 19.50 5.81
CA GLY A 648 -0.29 18.13 6.08
C GLY A 648 -1.41 17.63 5.16
N VAL A 649 -1.92 16.45 5.45
CA VAL A 649 -3.08 15.83 4.80
C VAL A 649 -4.27 15.89 5.75
N VAL A 650 -5.40 16.41 5.29
CA VAL A 650 -6.65 16.40 6.06
C VAL A 650 -7.10 14.95 6.25
N THR A 651 -7.13 14.44 7.48
CA THR A 651 -7.61 13.07 7.78
C THR A 651 -9.09 13.04 8.16
N PHE A 652 -9.62 14.19 8.57
CA PHE A 652 -11.04 14.40 8.83
C PHE A 652 -11.41 15.86 8.56
N ALA A 653 -12.57 16.09 7.95
CA ALA A 653 -13.19 17.40 7.82
C ALA A 653 -14.71 17.17 7.78
N GLY A 654 -15.45 17.73 8.73
CA GLY A 654 -16.88 17.47 8.85
C GLY A 654 -17.45 17.98 10.16
N THR A 655 -18.59 17.45 10.59
CA THR A 655 -19.23 17.84 11.86
C THR A 655 -19.30 16.64 12.79
N LEU A 656 -18.99 16.85 14.08
CA LEU A 656 -19.17 15.83 15.12
C LEU A 656 -20.12 16.33 16.22
N PRO A 657 -20.85 15.42 16.89
CA PRO A 657 -21.64 15.77 18.07
C PRO A 657 -20.77 16.45 19.12
N VAL A 658 -21.32 17.46 19.81
CA VAL A 658 -20.62 18.36 20.74
C VAL A 658 -19.61 19.30 20.05
N TRP A 659 -18.75 18.79 19.17
CA TRP A 659 -17.68 19.57 18.53
C TRP A 659 -18.15 20.62 17.52
N GLY A 660 -19.32 20.47 16.91
CA GLY A 660 -19.67 21.29 15.75
C GLY A 660 -18.79 20.90 14.56
N GLY A 661 -18.46 21.85 13.69
CA GLY A 661 -17.51 21.58 12.61
C GLY A 661 -16.11 21.31 13.17
N ILE A 662 -15.42 20.35 12.58
CA ILE A 662 -14.11 19.89 13.03
C ILE A 662 -13.25 19.43 11.86
N ILE A 663 -11.96 19.77 11.92
CA ILE A 663 -10.94 19.36 10.95
C ILE A 663 -9.78 18.71 11.70
N VAL A 664 -9.26 17.60 11.19
CA VAL A 664 -8.02 16.96 11.65
C VAL A 664 -7.05 16.93 10.50
N ILE A 665 -5.82 17.41 10.73
CA ILE A 665 -4.74 17.39 9.74
C ILE A 665 -3.60 16.53 10.29
N LYS A 666 -3.15 15.55 9.51
CA LYS A 666 -1.96 14.75 9.74
C LYS A 666 -0.75 15.43 9.11
N HIS A 667 0.24 15.76 9.94
CA HIS A 667 1.48 16.41 9.54
C HIS A 667 2.62 15.41 9.37
N ASP A 668 2.61 14.34 10.17
CA ASP A 668 3.57 13.23 10.09
C ASP A 668 2.93 11.93 10.59
N ALA A 669 3.69 10.84 10.68
CA ALA A 669 3.25 9.51 11.09
C ALA A 669 2.43 9.52 12.40
N ASN A 670 2.81 10.35 13.37
CA ASN A 670 2.15 10.45 14.68
C ASN A 670 1.82 11.89 15.11
N LEU A 671 1.85 12.86 14.20
CA LEU A 671 1.66 14.27 14.55
C LEU A 671 0.43 14.84 13.85
N TYR A 672 -0.54 15.28 14.65
CA TYR A 672 -1.83 15.77 14.18
C TYR A 672 -2.18 17.10 14.84
N SER A 673 -2.90 17.93 14.11
CA SER A 673 -3.60 19.08 14.68
C SER A 673 -5.11 18.95 14.44
N ARG A 674 -5.90 19.44 15.40
CA ARG A 674 -7.35 19.44 15.33
C ARG A 674 -7.92 20.83 15.54
N TYR A 675 -8.94 21.16 14.77
CA TYR A 675 -9.62 22.45 14.72
C TYR A 675 -11.10 22.21 14.95
N GLY A 676 -11.57 22.35 16.18
CA GLY A 676 -12.97 22.17 16.59
C GLY A 676 -13.74 23.49 16.65
N HIS A 677 -15.07 23.39 16.70
CA HIS A 677 -15.98 24.56 16.68
C HIS A 677 -15.81 25.44 15.44
N VAL A 678 -15.53 24.85 14.29
CA VAL A 678 -15.39 25.60 13.02
C VAL A 678 -16.67 25.57 12.19
N THR A 679 -16.79 26.52 11.26
CA THR A 679 -17.84 26.60 10.23
C THR A 679 -17.23 26.97 8.88
N ASN A 680 -18.02 26.88 7.80
CA ASN A 680 -17.56 27.16 6.42
C ASN A 680 -16.24 26.45 6.09
N ILE A 681 -16.19 25.13 6.35
CA ILE A 681 -15.05 24.27 6.05
C ILE A 681 -14.79 24.31 4.53
N THR A 682 -13.54 24.57 4.14
CA THR A 682 -13.10 24.76 2.74
C THR A 682 -12.19 23.64 2.23
N VAL A 683 -12.02 22.58 3.03
CA VAL A 683 -11.14 21.45 2.75
C VAL A 683 -11.85 20.14 3.06
N GLU A 684 -11.53 19.09 2.32
CA GLU A 684 -12.12 17.75 2.45
C GLU A 684 -11.06 16.71 2.87
N LYS A 685 -11.50 15.54 3.32
CA LYS A 685 -10.58 14.45 3.67
C LYS A 685 -9.71 14.08 2.46
N ASN A 686 -8.42 13.91 2.72
CA ASN A 686 -7.30 13.70 1.80
C ASN A 686 -6.77 14.96 1.10
N ASP A 687 -7.33 16.14 1.35
CA ASP A 687 -6.74 17.37 0.83
C ASP A 687 -5.35 17.61 1.41
N LEU A 688 -4.43 18.02 0.54
CA LEU A 688 -3.14 18.55 0.91
C LEU A 688 -3.29 20.03 1.28
N VAL A 689 -2.95 20.36 2.52
CA VAL A 689 -3.04 21.74 3.03
C VAL A 689 -1.64 22.28 3.31
N ARG A 690 -1.42 23.53 2.91
CA ARG A 690 -0.17 24.25 3.20
C ARG A 690 -0.28 24.99 4.53
N ARG A 691 0.84 25.12 5.25
CA ARG A 691 0.92 25.98 6.43
C ARG A 691 0.40 27.39 6.10
N GLY A 692 -0.56 27.87 6.89
CA GLY A 692 -1.21 29.17 6.73
C GLY A 692 -2.29 29.23 5.64
N GLN A 693 -2.65 28.11 5.02
CA GLN A 693 -3.82 27.98 4.15
C GLN A 693 -5.09 28.14 4.98
N LYS A 694 -6.05 28.94 4.52
CA LYS A 694 -7.37 29.03 5.16
C LYS A 694 -8.09 27.69 4.98
N ILE A 695 -8.57 27.11 6.06
CA ILE A 695 -9.24 25.81 6.06
C ILE A 695 -10.69 25.91 6.51
N ALA A 696 -11.03 26.91 7.34
CA ALA A 696 -12.40 27.15 7.81
C ALA A 696 -12.57 28.58 8.36
N GLN A 697 -13.67 28.82 9.07
CA GLN A 697 -13.93 30.00 9.90
C GLN A 697 -14.34 29.56 11.31
N VAL A 698 -14.20 30.45 12.30
CA VAL A 698 -14.66 30.19 13.67
C VAL A 698 -16.18 30.11 13.70
N GLY A 699 -16.67 29.08 14.38
CA GLY A 699 -18.09 28.79 14.58
C GLY A 699 -18.39 28.51 16.05
N GLN A 700 -19.49 27.80 16.27
CA GLN A 700 -19.94 27.37 17.59
C GLN A 700 -19.86 25.84 17.71
N SER A 701 -19.95 25.36 18.93
CA SER A 701 -20.17 23.95 19.20
C SER A 701 -21.52 23.47 18.65
N ALA A 702 -21.67 22.15 18.46
CA ALA A 702 -22.92 21.57 17.95
C ALA A 702 -24.11 21.74 18.93
N LEU A 703 -23.84 22.15 20.17
CA LEU A 703 -24.83 22.33 21.23
C LEU A 703 -25.17 23.81 21.48
N GLY A 704 -24.59 24.72 20.69
CA GLY A 704 -24.65 26.17 20.92
C GLY A 704 -23.66 26.61 22.00
N GLY A 705 -23.48 27.92 22.18
CA GLY A 705 -22.50 28.48 23.13
C GLY A 705 -21.73 29.65 22.52
N ASN A 706 -20.69 30.11 23.22
CA ASN A 706 -19.91 31.24 22.72
C ASN A 706 -19.05 30.84 21.51
N PHE A 707 -18.85 31.74 20.56
CA PHE A 707 -17.88 31.53 19.47
C PHE A 707 -16.45 31.42 20.03
N HIS A 708 -15.71 30.42 19.54
CA HIS A 708 -14.27 30.24 19.79
C HIS A 708 -13.71 29.13 18.87
N LEU A 709 -12.38 29.09 18.70
CA LEU A 709 -11.70 27.95 18.07
C LEU A 709 -11.13 27.03 19.16
N HIS A 710 -11.56 25.78 19.18
CA HIS A 710 -10.84 24.75 19.93
C HIS A 710 -9.69 24.21 19.09
N PHE A 711 -8.46 24.34 19.57
CA PHE A 711 -7.27 23.90 18.85
C PHE A 711 -6.39 23.00 19.71
N ASP A 712 -6.19 21.76 19.29
CA ASP A 712 -5.31 20.80 19.97
C ASP A 712 -4.28 20.18 19.03
N ILE A 713 -3.19 19.69 19.63
CA ILE A 713 -2.09 19.00 18.95
C ILE A 713 -1.90 17.64 19.61
N SER A 714 -1.96 16.58 18.80
CA SER A 714 -1.71 15.22 19.24
C SER A 714 -0.39 14.69 18.69
N GLN A 715 0.40 14.06 19.57
CA GLN A 715 1.67 13.39 19.24
C GLN A 715 1.52 11.87 19.08
N THR A 716 0.29 11.38 18.91
CA THR A 716 -0.03 9.99 18.61
C THR A 716 -1.08 9.91 17.50
N ALA A 717 -1.31 8.72 16.96
CA ALA A 717 -2.33 8.49 15.93
C ALA A 717 -3.78 8.47 16.49
N VAL A 718 -4.02 8.92 17.73
CA VAL A 718 -5.35 8.84 18.37
C VAL A 718 -6.44 9.54 17.55
N LEU A 719 -6.08 10.64 16.89
CA LEU A 719 -7.00 11.43 16.05
C LEU A 719 -7.23 10.84 14.65
N GLU A 720 -6.46 9.83 14.23
CA GLU A 720 -6.62 9.21 12.90
C GLU A 720 -7.83 8.27 12.83
N GLY A 721 -8.14 7.60 13.93
CA GLY A 721 -9.32 6.74 14.08
C GLY A 721 -10.46 7.38 14.87
N ASP A 722 -10.16 8.32 15.77
CA ASP A 722 -11.14 9.00 16.59
C ASP A 722 -10.96 10.54 16.53
N PRO A 723 -11.49 11.19 15.47
CA PRO A 723 -11.38 12.63 15.31
C PRO A 723 -12.06 13.40 16.46
N GLY A 724 -12.98 12.79 17.21
CA GLY A 724 -13.67 13.40 18.35
C GLY A 724 -13.07 13.06 19.71
N HIS A 725 -11.94 12.35 19.75
CA HIS A 725 -11.34 11.81 20.97
C HIS A 725 -11.18 12.86 22.08
N TRP A 726 -11.61 12.51 23.29
CA TRP A 726 -11.44 13.32 24.50
C TRP A 726 -11.27 12.41 25.73
N PRO A 727 -10.12 12.44 26.45
CA PRO A 727 -9.78 11.50 27.53
C PRO A 727 -10.56 11.69 28.84
N GLY A 728 -11.60 12.53 28.85
CA GLY A 728 -12.36 12.91 30.04
C GLY A 728 -11.48 13.37 31.20
N LEU A 729 -11.56 12.65 32.33
CA LEU A 729 -10.80 12.91 33.56
C LEU A 729 -9.48 12.13 33.64
N ASP A 730 -9.06 11.40 32.61
CA ASP A 730 -7.77 10.71 32.58
C ASP A 730 -6.64 11.68 32.18
N LEU A 731 -6.03 12.29 33.19
CA LEU A 731 -4.88 13.19 33.00
C LEU A 731 -3.66 12.49 32.42
N ALA A 732 -3.50 11.18 32.67
CA ALA A 732 -2.37 10.42 32.16
C ALA A 732 -2.54 10.14 30.67
N GLU A 733 -3.75 9.80 30.22
CA GLU A 733 -4.08 9.66 28.80
C GLU A 733 -3.96 10.98 28.06
N LEU A 734 -4.45 12.07 28.66
CA LEU A 734 -4.28 13.41 28.11
C LEU A 734 -2.80 13.70 27.82
N LYS A 735 -1.92 13.53 28.80
CA LYS A 735 -0.48 13.79 28.67
C LYS A 735 0.27 12.80 27.77
N ARG A 736 -0.30 11.62 27.51
CA ARG A 736 0.27 10.66 26.55
C ARG A 736 -0.02 11.04 25.11
N ASN A 737 -1.23 11.56 24.86
CA ASN A 737 -1.73 11.75 23.50
C ASN A 737 -1.63 13.20 23.02
N TYR A 738 -1.75 14.18 23.91
CA TYR A 738 -1.82 15.60 23.58
C TYR A 738 -0.72 16.39 24.28
N VAL A 739 -0.38 17.52 23.69
CA VAL A 739 0.59 18.49 24.22
C VAL A 739 -0.03 19.87 24.31
N ASP A 740 0.54 20.71 25.18
CA ASP A 740 0.21 22.13 25.23
C ASP A 740 0.48 22.77 23.85
N PRO A 741 -0.56 23.24 23.13
CA PRO A 741 -0.39 23.79 21.78
C PRO A 741 0.45 25.06 21.76
N ARG A 742 0.40 25.87 22.83
CA ARG A 742 1.21 27.08 22.95
C ARG A 742 2.68 26.70 23.10
N ASP A 743 3.03 25.88 24.08
CA ASP A 743 4.43 25.48 24.29
C ASP A 743 4.98 24.70 23.09
N PHE A 744 4.13 23.94 22.41
CA PHE A 744 4.51 23.23 21.19
C PHE A 744 4.80 24.21 20.05
N ILE A 745 3.89 25.12 19.72
CA ILE A 745 4.09 26.10 18.64
C ILE A 745 5.31 26.98 18.94
N GLU A 746 5.57 27.35 20.19
CA GLU A 746 6.69 28.24 20.55
C GLU A 746 8.03 27.61 20.23
N ARG A 747 8.14 26.29 20.45
CA ARG A 747 9.34 25.49 20.13
C ARG A 747 9.51 25.20 18.63
N HIS A 748 8.42 25.16 17.86
CA HIS A 748 8.42 24.75 16.45
C HIS A 748 8.21 25.92 15.47
N ARG A 749 8.21 27.17 15.95
CA ARG A 749 8.11 28.36 15.09
C ARG A 749 9.47 28.62 14.40
N PRO A 750 9.51 28.94 13.09
CA PRO A 750 10.77 29.26 12.41
C PRO A 750 11.57 30.35 13.13
N GLN A 751 12.87 30.13 13.30
CA GLN A 751 13.81 31.17 13.75
C GLN A 751 14.02 32.19 12.62
N GLU A 752 14.00 33.49 12.94
CA GLU A 752 14.35 34.51 11.94
C GLU A 752 15.83 34.36 11.58
N THR A 753 16.07 33.95 10.34
CA THR A 753 17.29 34.31 9.62
C THR A 753 16.86 35.30 8.55
N THR A 754 17.18 36.59 8.73
CA THR A 754 17.20 37.56 7.64
C THR A 754 18.33 37.14 6.67
N PRO A 755 18.23 37.07 5.31
CA PRO A 755 17.68 38.06 4.32
C PRO A 755 17.16 37.39 2.98
N PRO A 756 17.15 38.03 1.78
CA PRO A 756 16.52 39.26 1.28
C PRO A 756 15.25 39.01 0.40
N ALA A 757 14.48 40.06 0.11
CA ALA A 757 13.18 40.01 -0.58
C ALA A 757 13.23 39.70 -2.09
N THR A 758 12.23 38.94 -2.58
CA THR A 758 11.72 39.05 -3.96
C THR A 758 10.19 38.90 -3.94
N PRO A 759 9.40 39.80 -4.57
CA PRO A 759 7.95 39.87 -4.35
C PRO A 759 7.15 38.88 -5.21
N ARG A 760 6.11 38.26 -4.65
CA ARG A 760 5.05 37.56 -5.41
C ARG A 760 3.93 38.55 -5.77
N LEU A 761 3.51 38.55 -7.04
CA LEU A 761 2.56 39.49 -7.63
C LEU A 761 1.09 39.19 -7.25
N PRO A 762 0.21 40.23 -7.16
CA PRO A 762 -1.20 40.09 -6.77
C PRO A 762 -2.07 39.33 -7.80
N LYS A 763 -3.28 38.91 -7.40
CA LYS A 763 -4.33 38.37 -8.29
C LYS A 763 -5.24 39.51 -8.81
N PRO A 764 -5.76 39.44 -10.05
CA PRO A 764 -6.68 40.45 -10.58
C PRO A 764 -8.07 40.37 -9.92
N ASP A 765 -8.70 41.53 -9.71
CA ASP A 765 -10.03 41.71 -9.11
C ASP A 765 -11.17 41.15 -9.99
N ARG A 766 -11.02 41.25 -11.32
CA ARG A 766 -12.00 40.73 -12.30
C ARG A 766 -11.39 40.62 -13.70
N PHE A 767 -12.07 39.92 -14.60
CA PHE A 767 -11.67 39.83 -16.00
C PHE A 767 -12.58 40.67 -16.92
N GLY A 768 -11.99 41.25 -17.96
CA GLY A 768 -12.71 41.97 -19.01
C GLY A 768 -12.18 41.65 -20.40
N PHE A 769 -12.89 42.10 -21.43
CA PHE A 769 -12.55 41.92 -22.84
C PHE A 769 -12.46 43.26 -23.56
N VAL A 770 -11.47 43.37 -24.45
CA VAL A 770 -11.27 44.55 -25.30
C VAL A 770 -12.41 44.67 -26.33
N THR A 771 -13.12 45.80 -26.33
CA THR A 771 -14.23 46.07 -27.26
C THR A 771 -13.81 46.83 -28.52
N ALA A 772 -12.69 47.55 -28.46
CA ALA A 772 -12.13 48.26 -29.62
C ALA A 772 -11.43 47.31 -30.59
N LYS A 773 -11.43 47.63 -31.88
CA LYS A 773 -10.70 46.85 -32.91
C LYS A 773 -9.22 46.69 -32.57
N PHE A 774 -8.61 47.78 -32.08
CA PHE A 774 -7.27 47.84 -31.54
C PHE A 774 -7.25 48.77 -30.32
N LEU A 775 -6.60 48.33 -29.24
CA LEU A 775 -6.47 49.08 -28.00
C LEU A 775 -5.01 49.16 -27.57
N ASN A 776 -4.48 50.36 -27.38
CA ASN A 776 -3.11 50.53 -26.92
C ASN A 776 -3.01 50.15 -25.44
N PHE A 777 -2.16 49.17 -25.15
CA PHE A 777 -1.71 48.78 -23.82
C PHE A 777 -0.46 49.57 -23.49
N ARG A 778 -0.53 50.40 -22.46
CA ARG A 778 0.44 51.48 -22.20
C ARG A 778 1.17 51.28 -20.88
N SER A 779 2.36 51.87 -20.76
CA SER A 779 3.10 51.90 -19.49
C SER A 779 2.44 52.75 -18.41
N GLU A 780 1.58 53.71 -18.78
CA GLU A 780 0.90 54.60 -17.84
C GLU A 780 -0.49 55.04 -18.35
N ALA A 781 -1.34 55.45 -17.42
CA ALA A 781 -2.71 55.89 -17.69
C ALA A 781 -2.76 57.39 -18.05
N SER A 782 -2.64 57.70 -19.34
CA SER A 782 -2.72 59.09 -19.83
C SER A 782 -3.68 59.26 -21.00
N ALA A 783 -4.49 60.32 -20.92
CA ALA A 783 -5.40 60.78 -21.98
C ALA A 783 -4.79 61.88 -22.87
N ALA A 784 -3.63 62.44 -22.49
CA ALA A 784 -2.95 63.52 -23.21
C ALA A 784 -1.73 62.97 -23.98
N GLY A 785 -1.59 63.33 -25.25
CA GLY A 785 -0.58 62.81 -26.18
C GLY A 785 0.87 63.22 -25.89
N GLY A 786 1.38 62.95 -24.70
CA GLY A 786 2.82 62.90 -24.41
C GLY A 786 3.39 61.49 -24.65
N ASP A 787 4.72 61.37 -24.59
CA ASP A 787 5.54 60.18 -24.89
C ASP A 787 5.26 58.96 -23.98
N VAL A 788 4.06 58.40 -24.08
CA VAL A 788 3.65 57.21 -23.34
C VAL A 788 4.05 55.99 -24.15
N THR A 789 4.86 55.11 -23.55
CA THR A 789 5.32 53.88 -24.18
C THR A 789 4.14 52.92 -24.39
N ILE A 790 3.89 52.56 -25.64
CA ILE A 790 2.94 51.50 -26.00
C ILE A 790 3.66 50.16 -25.80
N ILE A 791 3.25 49.43 -24.77
CA ILE A 791 3.76 48.09 -24.45
C ILE A 791 3.33 47.11 -25.53
N ALA A 792 2.05 47.17 -25.93
CA ALA A 792 1.48 46.37 -27.00
C ALA A 792 0.18 46.99 -27.54
N THR A 793 -0.32 46.45 -28.65
CA THR A 793 -1.66 46.75 -29.15
C THR A 793 -2.53 45.50 -29.02
N LEU A 794 -3.55 45.57 -28.16
CA LEU A 794 -4.50 44.50 -27.92
C LEU A 794 -5.60 44.52 -28.98
N LYS A 795 -6.03 43.34 -29.45
CA LYS A 795 -7.10 43.21 -30.45
C LYS A 795 -8.46 43.08 -29.76
N GLN A 796 -9.53 43.34 -30.49
CA GLN A 796 -10.89 43.06 -30.03
C GLN A 796 -11.02 41.62 -29.51
N ASN A 797 -11.77 41.43 -28.42
CA ASN A 797 -11.96 40.18 -27.67
C ASN A 797 -10.73 39.66 -26.92
N THR A 798 -9.64 40.42 -26.81
CA THR A 798 -8.52 40.04 -25.93
C THR A 798 -8.97 40.09 -24.46
N LYS A 799 -8.79 38.98 -23.73
CA LYS A 799 -9.08 38.88 -22.30
C LYS A 799 -7.97 39.57 -21.49
N VAL A 800 -8.36 40.41 -20.53
CA VAL A 800 -7.44 41.16 -19.67
C VAL A 800 -7.82 40.97 -18.19
N GLY A 801 -6.83 40.76 -17.32
CA GLY A 801 -7.04 40.73 -15.88
C GLY A 801 -6.98 42.15 -15.31
N ILE A 802 -8.04 42.61 -14.64
CA ILE A 802 -8.14 43.96 -14.06
C ILE A 802 -7.68 43.93 -12.61
N TYR A 803 -6.69 44.75 -12.26
CA TYR A 803 -6.08 44.80 -10.93
C TYR A 803 -6.46 46.04 -10.12
N ASN A 804 -6.85 47.10 -10.82
CA ASN A 804 -7.31 48.33 -10.21
C ASN A 804 -8.06 49.17 -11.25
N GLN A 805 -9.05 49.93 -10.80
CA GLN A 805 -9.68 51.00 -11.58
C GLN A 805 -9.21 52.35 -11.05
N LEU A 806 -8.52 53.11 -11.90
CA LEU A 806 -8.11 54.46 -11.58
C LEU A 806 -9.32 55.41 -11.63
N ALA A 807 -9.31 56.43 -10.78
CA ALA A 807 -10.36 57.44 -10.70
C ALA A 807 -10.60 58.18 -12.03
N ASN A 808 -9.59 58.22 -12.92
CA ASN A 808 -9.67 58.81 -14.25
C ASN A 808 -10.28 57.88 -15.33
N GLY A 809 -10.80 56.71 -14.94
CA GLY A 809 -11.48 55.76 -15.83
C GLY A 809 -10.54 54.81 -16.59
N TRP A 810 -9.26 54.74 -16.24
CA TRP A 810 -8.32 53.75 -16.77
C TRP A 810 -8.26 52.51 -15.88
N TYR A 811 -7.98 51.36 -16.48
CA TYR A 811 -7.73 50.12 -15.75
C TYR A 811 -6.24 49.80 -15.74
N HIS A 812 -5.73 49.43 -14.56
CA HIS A 812 -4.47 48.70 -14.44
C HIS A 812 -4.74 47.24 -14.76
N VAL A 813 -4.07 46.71 -15.79
CA VAL A 813 -4.35 45.39 -16.33
C VAL A 813 -3.09 44.58 -16.58
N ARG A 814 -3.23 43.25 -16.50
CA ARG A 814 -2.20 42.32 -16.95
C ARG A 814 -2.70 41.49 -18.12
N VAL A 815 -1.82 41.30 -19.11
CA VAL A 815 -2.02 40.39 -20.25
C VAL A 815 -0.77 39.52 -20.37
N GLY A 816 -0.90 38.22 -20.09
CA GLY A 816 0.27 37.34 -19.94
C GLY A 816 1.13 37.77 -18.75
N ASP A 817 2.42 37.98 -18.98
CA ASP A 817 3.38 38.44 -17.94
C ASP A 817 3.56 39.96 -17.90
N GLN A 818 2.91 40.72 -18.78
CA GLN A 818 3.08 42.17 -18.90
C GLN A 818 1.97 42.93 -18.16
N GLU A 819 2.35 43.91 -17.33
CA GLU A 819 1.45 44.86 -16.68
C GLU A 819 1.46 46.22 -17.38
N GLY A 820 0.33 46.91 -17.34
CA GLY A 820 0.18 48.24 -17.94
C GLY A 820 -1.25 48.74 -17.83
N PHE A 821 -1.59 49.74 -18.63
CA PHE A 821 -2.85 50.46 -18.53
C PHE A 821 -3.61 50.44 -19.85
N VAL A 822 -4.92 50.27 -19.74
CA VAL A 822 -5.86 50.40 -20.86
C VAL A 822 -7.02 51.33 -20.47
N SER A 823 -7.54 52.05 -21.45
CA SER A 823 -8.69 52.93 -21.22
C SER A 823 -9.94 52.09 -20.95
N GLY A 824 -10.58 52.30 -19.79
CA GLY A 824 -11.75 51.53 -19.39
C GLY A 824 -12.97 51.69 -20.28
N LYS A 825 -13.00 52.75 -21.11
CA LYS A 825 -14.01 52.94 -22.17
C LYS A 825 -14.06 51.80 -23.20
N PHE A 826 -13.01 50.99 -23.30
CA PHE A 826 -12.89 49.93 -24.28
C PHE A 826 -12.84 48.53 -23.67
N ILE A 827 -13.35 48.36 -22.44
CA ILE A 827 -13.40 47.07 -21.74
C ILE A 827 -14.85 46.72 -21.38
N ALA A 828 -15.29 45.52 -21.74
CA ALA A 828 -16.56 44.91 -21.30
C ALA A 828 -16.30 43.76 -20.33
N PHE A 829 -17.15 43.59 -19.30
CA PHE A 829 -16.97 42.58 -18.24
C PHE A 829 -17.80 41.32 -18.49
N GLU A 830 -17.33 40.17 -18.00
CA GLU A 830 -18.13 38.93 -17.97
C GLU A 830 -19.38 39.11 -17.09
N PRO A 831 -20.58 38.70 -17.54
CA PRO A 831 -21.76 38.65 -16.67
C PRO A 831 -21.60 37.59 -15.60
N VAL A 832 -22.03 37.88 -14.37
CA VAL A 832 -22.02 36.94 -13.24
C VAL A 832 -23.08 35.86 -13.48
N ALA A 833 -22.65 34.60 -13.60
CA ALA A 833 -23.54 33.44 -13.74
C ALA A 833 -23.88 32.85 -12.36
N GLU A 834 -25.16 32.60 -12.09
CA GLU A 834 -25.62 31.82 -10.93
C GLU A 834 -25.19 30.35 -11.03
N PRO A 835 -24.91 29.66 -9.91
CA PRO A 835 -24.51 28.27 -9.94
C PRO A 835 -25.73 27.34 -10.04
N GLN A 836 -25.85 26.62 -11.16
CA GLN A 836 -26.61 25.38 -11.27
C GLN A 836 -25.71 24.27 -11.83
N ALA A 837 -25.50 23.22 -11.05
CA ALA A 837 -25.16 21.91 -11.57
C ALA A 837 -25.89 20.85 -10.72
N LYS A 838 -27.06 20.43 -11.20
CA LYS A 838 -27.73 19.20 -10.77
C LYS A 838 -26.93 17.99 -11.27
N VAL A 839 -26.66 17.03 -10.39
CA VAL A 839 -26.34 15.66 -10.81
C VAL A 839 -27.60 15.09 -11.46
N VAL A 840 -27.52 14.67 -12.73
CA VAL A 840 -28.64 14.09 -13.47
C VAL A 840 -28.40 12.59 -13.59
N PHE A 841 -29.22 11.80 -12.92
CA PHE A 841 -29.38 10.37 -13.23
C PHE A 841 -30.22 10.25 -14.51
N ASN A 842 -29.60 9.92 -15.64
CA ASN A 842 -30.33 9.60 -16.86
C ASN A 842 -30.91 8.18 -16.77
N LEU A 843 -32.08 8.06 -16.16
CA LEU A 843 -32.96 6.93 -16.41
C LEU A 843 -33.84 7.30 -17.62
N HIS A 844 -33.83 6.47 -18.66
CA HIS A 844 -34.71 6.62 -19.82
C HIS A 844 -36.19 6.42 -19.38
N ALA A 845 -36.77 7.47 -18.81
CA ALA A 845 -38.18 7.56 -18.47
C ALA A 845 -38.94 8.12 -19.67
N ASN A 846 -39.12 7.30 -20.72
CA ASN A 846 -40.21 7.46 -21.66
C ASN A 846 -40.49 6.08 -22.26
N GLY A 847 -41.71 5.59 -22.05
CA GLY A 847 -42.18 4.23 -22.33
C GLY A 847 -42.26 3.82 -23.80
N ASN A 848 -41.18 4.03 -24.56
CA ASN A 848 -40.92 3.37 -25.82
C ASN A 848 -39.54 2.73 -25.71
N LEU A 849 -39.48 1.45 -25.35
CA LEU A 849 -38.25 0.66 -25.48
C LEU A 849 -37.78 0.77 -26.94
N PRO A 850 -36.58 1.30 -27.21
CA PRO A 850 -36.03 1.29 -28.56
C PRO A 850 -36.02 -0.17 -29.02
N LYS A 851 -36.58 -0.46 -30.20
CA LYS A 851 -36.40 -1.75 -30.88
C LYS A 851 -34.92 -1.92 -31.20
N THR A 852 -34.13 -2.28 -30.21
CA THR A 852 -32.70 -2.57 -30.30
C THR A 852 -32.53 -4.03 -29.91
N LYS A 853 -31.69 -4.74 -30.68
CA LYS A 853 -31.37 -6.16 -30.49
C LYS A 853 -31.06 -6.47 -29.02
N THR A 854 -31.71 -7.47 -28.44
CA THR A 854 -31.31 -8.03 -27.14
C THR A 854 -29.97 -8.74 -27.30
N ALA A 855 -28.95 -8.34 -26.52
CA ALA A 855 -27.63 -8.96 -26.54
C ALA A 855 -27.66 -10.35 -25.88
N VAL A 856 -26.92 -11.30 -26.43
CA VAL A 856 -26.74 -12.65 -25.85
C VAL A 856 -25.48 -12.67 -24.98
N GLY A 857 -25.57 -13.15 -23.74
CA GLY A 857 -24.44 -13.10 -22.81
C GLY A 857 -24.29 -14.34 -21.91
N ILE A 858 -23.12 -14.46 -21.30
CA ILE A 858 -22.77 -15.53 -20.36
C ILE A 858 -22.65 -14.95 -18.95
N HIS A 859 -23.24 -15.66 -17.98
CA HIS A 859 -23.13 -15.35 -16.57
C HIS A 859 -22.29 -16.45 -15.90
N ALA A 860 -21.07 -16.13 -15.46
CA ALA A 860 -20.33 -17.04 -14.57
C ALA A 860 -21.13 -17.24 -13.27
N SER A 861 -21.00 -18.39 -12.59
CA SER A 861 -21.84 -18.75 -11.41
C SER A 861 -22.04 -17.56 -10.46
N ALA A 862 -23.31 -17.26 -10.15
CA ALA A 862 -23.70 -16.16 -9.28
C ALA A 862 -23.43 -16.45 -7.81
N ASP A 863 -23.48 -17.74 -7.44
CA ASP A 863 -23.32 -18.25 -6.09
C ASP A 863 -21.90 -18.78 -5.99
N GLY A 864 -21.02 -18.03 -5.34
CA GLY A 864 -19.58 -18.27 -5.22
C GLY A 864 -19.19 -19.57 -4.48
N GLY A 865 -20.07 -20.56 -4.43
CA GLY A 865 -19.88 -21.79 -3.69
C GLY A 865 -20.67 -22.95 -4.28
N HIS A 866 -20.14 -23.58 -5.33
CA HIS A 866 -20.31 -25.02 -5.51
C HIS A 866 -18.99 -25.62 -5.95
N GLY A 867 -18.44 -26.49 -5.10
CA GLY A 867 -17.19 -27.21 -5.27
C GLY A 867 -17.21 -28.20 -6.45
N VAL A 868 -17.29 -27.67 -7.66
CA VAL A 868 -16.73 -28.29 -8.84
C VAL A 868 -15.62 -27.35 -9.27
N GLY A 869 -14.36 -27.82 -9.15
CA GLY A 869 -13.28 -27.21 -9.90
C GLY A 869 -13.81 -26.99 -11.31
N TRP A 870 -13.72 -25.76 -11.81
CA TRP A 870 -14.20 -25.40 -13.13
C TRP A 870 -13.76 -26.50 -14.10
N ARG A 871 -14.69 -27.39 -14.49
CA ARG A 871 -14.51 -28.12 -15.73
C ARG A 871 -14.47 -27.00 -16.74
N ASN A 872 -13.35 -26.85 -17.45
CA ASN A 872 -13.22 -25.93 -18.58
C ASN A 872 -14.59 -25.83 -19.23
N PRO A 873 -15.19 -24.63 -19.31
CA PRO A 873 -16.49 -24.51 -19.93
C PRO A 873 -16.37 -25.18 -21.31
N VAL A 874 -17.42 -25.86 -21.76
CA VAL A 874 -17.37 -26.53 -23.05
C VAL A 874 -17.18 -25.42 -24.09
N GLN A 875 -15.93 -25.13 -24.44
CA GLN A 875 -15.54 -23.92 -25.16
C GLN A 875 -16.23 -23.88 -26.52
N SER A 876 -16.58 -25.05 -27.07
CA SER A 876 -17.41 -25.18 -28.26
C SER A 876 -18.82 -24.61 -28.10
N GLU A 877 -19.46 -24.72 -26.93
CA GLU A 877 -20.77 -24.13 -26.66
C GLU A 877 -20.69 -22.61 -26.51
N ILE A 878 -19.68 -22.11 -25.80
CA ILE A 878 -19.41 -20.67 -25.67
C ILE A 878 -19.13 -20.05 -27.06
N ASN A 879 -18.27 -20.70 -27.84
CA ASN A 879 -17.93 -20.25 -29.20
C ASN A 879 -19.15 -20.31 -30.14
N ALA A 880 -20.06 -21.27 -29.96
CA ALA A 880 -21.31 -21.35 -30.72
C ALA A 880 -22.31 -20.24 -30.32
N LEU A 881 -22.35 -19.89 -29.03
CA LEU A 881 -23.22 -18.82 -28.50
C LEU A 881 -22.80 -17.44 -29.01
N LYS A 882 -21.50 -17.22 -29.25
CA LYS A 882 -20.90 -15.93 -29.64
C LYS A 882 -21.36 -14.79 -28.71
N PRO A 883 -21.00 -14.85 -27.41
CA PRO A 883 -21.50 -13.89 -26.44
C PRO A 883 -21.07 -12.47 -26.79
N GLU A 884 -22.02 -11.56 -26.62
CA GLU A 884 -21.85 -10.11 -26.69
C GLU A 884 -21.59 -9.51 -25.29
N VAL A 885 -21.96 -10.24 -24.23
CA VAL A 885 -21.75 -9.84 -22.82
C VAL A 885 -21.17 -11.00 -22.01
N ILE A 886 -20.18 -10.73 -21.15
CA ILE A 886 -19.69 -11.69 -20.14
C ILE A 886 -19.76 -11.06 -18.77
N LYS A 887 -20.30 -11.79 -17.79
CA LYS A 887 -20.40 -11.35 -16.39
C LYS A 887 -19.60 -12.24 -15.44
N PHE A 888 -18.81 -11.60 -14.58
CA PHE A 888 -17.95 -12.19 -13.55
C PHE A 888 -18.40 -11.75 -12.15
N GLN A 889 -18.05 -12.55 -11.15
CA GLN A 889 -17.90 -12.08 -9.76
C GLN A 889 -16.46 -11.59 -9.54
N SER A 890 -16.28 -10.49 -8.79
CA SER A 890 -14.97 -9.91 -8.41
C SER A 890 -14.02 -10.87 -7.69
N SER A 891 -14.56 -11.94 -7.10
CA SER A 891 -13.82 -12.98 -6.39
C SER A 891 -13.24 -14.08 -7.30
N HIS A 892 -13.60 -14.11 -8.59
CA HIS A 892 -13.09 -15.11 -9.54
C HIS A 892 -11.59 -14.97 -9.77
N SER A 893 -10.94 -16.09 -10.13
CA SER A 893 -9.51 -16.11 -10.43
C SER A 893 -9.21 -15.31 -11.68
N GLU A 894 -8.02 -14.70 -11.70
CA GLU A 894 -7.55 -13.96 -12.86
C GLU A 894 -7.39 -14.83 -14.11
N GLU A 895 -7.09 -16.12 -13.96
CA GLU A 895 -6.96 -17.06 -15.08
C GLU A 895 -8.30 -17.31 -15.79
N LEU A 896 -9.38 -17.49 -15.03
CA LEU A 896 -10.72 -17.65 -15.58
C LEU A 896 -11.15 -16.38 -16.32
N ILE A 897 -10.96 -15.23 -15.67
CA ILE A 897 -11.25 -13.92 -16.26
C ILE A 897 -10.44 -13.77 -17.55
N GLY A 898 -9.13 -14.06 -17.49
CA GLY A 898 -8.25 -13.93 -18.63
C GLY A 898 -8.60 -14.86 -19.80
N THR A 899 -8.97 -16.12 -19.52
CA THR A 899 -9.37 -17.09 -20.55
C THR A 899 -10.67 -16.67 -21.25
N LEU A 900 -11.71 -16.35 -20.47
CA LEU A 900 -12.99 -15.91 -21.03
C LEU A 900 -12.87 -14.59 -21.79
N VAL A 901 -12.07 -13.65 -21.30
CA VAL A 901 -11.79 -12.39 -22.00
C VAL A 901 -11.02 -12.66 -23.28
N ASN A 902 -9.91 -13.41 -23.22
CA ASN A 902 -9.05 -13.62 -24.37
C ASN A 902 -9.77 -14.34 -25.52
N ASP A 903 -10.55 -15.37 -25.20
CA ASP A 903 -11.17 -16.24 -26.20
C ASP A 903 -12.40 -15.60 -26.86
N ASN A 904 -13.01 -14.60 -26.19
CA ASN A 904 -14.25 -13.97 -26.64
C ASN A 904 -14.12 -12.46 -26.92
N LYS A 905 -12.91 -11.86 -26.80
CA LYS A 905 -12.69 -10.41 -26.99
C LYS A 905 -13.12 -9.86 -28.35
N SER A 906 -13.24 -10.72 -29.38
CA SER A 906 -13.69 -10.31 -30.71
C SER A 906 -15.21 -10.20 -30.84
N THR A 907 -15.99 -10.88 -29.99
CA THR A 907 -17.47 -10.85 -30.03
C THR A 907 -18.07 -10.05 -28.87
N VAL A 908 -17.38 -10.04 -27.72
CA VAL A 908 -17.86 -9.40 -26.49
C VAL A 908 -17.70 -7.89 -26.57
N GLN A 909 -18.81 -7.19 -26.37
CA GLN A 909 -18.89 -5.74 -26.35
C GLN A 909 -18.82 -5.21 -24.91
N THR A 910 -19.30 -5.99 -23.93
CA THR A 910 -19.41 -5.57 -22.54
C THR A 910 -18.96 -6.67 -21.57
N TYR A 911 -18.13 -6.29 -20.59
CA TYR A 911 -17.75 -7.13 -19.47
C TYR A 911 -18.35 -6.57 -18.18
N ILE A 912 -19.01 -7.41 -17.39
CA ILE A 912 -19.61 -6.99 -16.12
C ILE A 912 -18.81 -7.62 -14.97
N VAL A 913 -18.22 -6.81 -14.10
CA VAL A 913 -17.60 -7.27 -12.85
C VAL A 913 -18.56 -6.99 -11.70
N ARG A 914 -19.12 -8.05 -11.13
CA ARG A 914 -20.00 -7.97 -9.98
C ARG A 914 -19.16 -7.82 -8.70
N ALA A 915 -19.20 -6.64 -8.09
CA ALA A 915 -18.74 -6.45 -6.71
C ALA A 915 -19.78 -7.12 -5.79
N PHE A 916 -19.43 -8.24 -5.18
CA PHE A 916 -20.36 -9.10 -4.44
C PHE A 916 -19.68 -9.80 -3.27
N LEU A 917 -20.41 -9.96 -2.18
CA LEU A 917 -20.16 -10.97 -1.16
C LEU A 917 -21.48 -11.67 -0.81
N ASP A 918 -21.38 -12.88 -0.27
CA ASP A 918 -22.49 -13.59 0.37
C ASP A 918 -22.52 -13.18 1.85
N TRP A 919 -23.61 -12.55 2.29
CA TRP A 919 -23.70 -11.89 3.59
C TRP A 919 -24.73 -12.53 4.54
N GLY A 920 -25.50 -13.51 4.05
CA GLY A 920 -26.65 -14.06 4.76
C GLY A 920 -27.57 -12.96 5.32
N SER A 921 -27.83 -13.02 6.62
CA SER A 921 -28.76 -12.15 7.36
C SER A 921 -28.21 -10.80 7.84
N ARG A 922 -26.99 -10.40 7.46
CA ARG A 922 -26.29 -9.33 8.17
C ARG A 922 -26.42 -7.94 7.53
N PRO A 923 -26.61 -6.89 8.36
CA PRO A 923 -26.53 -5.51 7.87
C PRO A 923 -25.09 -5.11 7.58
N LEU A 924 -24.86 -4.41 6.47
CA LEU A 924 -23.56 -3.86 6.08
C LEU A 924 -23.59 -2.36 5.93
N THR A 925 -22.52 -1.74 6.41
CA THR A 925 -22.20 -0.35 6.07
C THR A 925 -21.52 -0.27 4.69
N PRO A 926 -21.59 0.89 4.00
CA PRO A 926 -20.83 1.11 2.78
C PRO A 926 -19.34 0.84 2.95
N GLN A 927 -18.75 1.24 4.09
CA GLN A 927 -17.33 1.06 4.36
C GLN A 927 -16.94 -0.42 4.47
N GLN A 928 -17.78 -1.25 5.09
CA GLN A 928 -17.53 -2.70 5.15
C GLN A 928 -17.64 -3.32 3.76
N PHE A 929 -18.66 -2.96 2.98
CA PHE A 929 -18.78 -3.41 1.59
C PHE A 929 -17.55 -3.04 0.76
N ILE A 930 -17.06 -1.79 0.89
CA ILE A 930 -15.85 -1.30 0.23
C ILE A 930 -14.62 -2.11 0.68
N SER A 931 -14.37 -2.22 1.99
CA SER A 931 -13.20 -2.92 2.53
C SER A 931 -13.13 -4.39 2.11
N PHE A 932 -14.29 -5.02 1.87
CA PHE A 932 -14.35 -6.44 1.52
C PHE A 932 -14.37 -6.71 0.01
N THR A 933 -14.79 -5.76 -0.83
CA THR A 933 -14.97 -6.00 -2.27
C THR A 933 -14.09 -5.16 -3.18
N LEU A 934 -13.51 -4.05 -2.70
CA LEU A 934 -12.76 -3.10 -3.54
C LEU A 934 -11.50 -3.71 -4.14
N SER A 935 -10.68 -4.41 -3.34
CA SER A 935 -9.43 -5.03 -3.81
C SER A 935 -9.69 -6.11 -4.87
N ASP A 936 -10.66 -7.00 -4.61
CA ASP A 936 -11.09 -8.05 -5.52
C ASP A 936 -11.66 -7.49 -6.83
N THR A 937 -12.38 -6.37 -6.75
CA THR A 937 -12.92 -5.67 -7.92
C THR A 937 -11.81 -5.00 -8.74
N ILE A 938 -10.89 -4.27 -8.10
CA ILE A 938 -9.73 -3.66 -8.78
C ILE A 938 -8.91 -4.72 -9.48
N ARG A 939 -8.63 -5.85 -8.81
CA ARG A 939 -7.92 -6.99 -9.40
C ARG A 939 -8.61 -7.49 -10.66
N SER A 940 -9.91 -7.76 -10.58
CA SER A 940 -10.69 -8.28 -11.71
C SER A 940 -10.75 -7.30 -12.89
N VAL A 941 -10.95 -6.01 -12.62
CA VAL A 941 -10.97 -4.95 -13.63
C VAL A 941 -9.61 -4.82 -14.30
N ASN A 942 -8.53 -4.79 -13.53
CA ASN A 942 -7.17 -4.72 -14.06
C ASN A 942 -6.85 -5.94 -14.92
N LYS A 943 -7.35 -7.12 -14.55
CA LYS A 943 -7.17 -8.32 -15.37
C LYS A 943 -7.87 -8.23 -16.72
N ILE A 944 -9.12 -7.74 -16.76
CA ILE A 944 -9.84 -7.54 -18.03
C ILE A 944 -9.10 -6.51 -18.91
N LYS A 945 -8.63 -5.40 -18.31
CA LYS A 945 -7.86 -4.37 -19.01
C LYS A 945 -6.54 -4.89 -19.59
N ALA A 946 -5.87 -5.80 -18.88
CA ALA A 946 -4.62 -6.42 -19.36
C ALA A 946 -4.79 -7.18 -20.69
N HIS A 947 -6.01 -7.56 -21.08
CA HIS A 947 -6.31 -8.17 -22.39
C HIS A 947 -6.67 -7.16 -23.49
N GLY A 948 -6.40 -5.86 -23.27
CA GLY A 948 -6.65 -4.80 -24.24
C GLY A 948 -8.10 -4.32 -24.30
N ILE A 949 -8.89 -4.64 -23.27
CA ILE A 949 -10.27 -4.17 -23.15
C ILE A 949 -10.26 -2.78 -22.49
N PRO A 950 -10.77 -1.73 -23.15
CA PRO A 950 -10.83 -0.40 -22.55
C PRO A 950 -11.82 -0.38 -21.39
N GLY A 951 -11.57 0.47 -20.38
CA GLY A 951 -12.46 0.62 -19.23
C GLY A 951 -13.91 0.94 -19.61
N SER A 952 -14.13 1.64 -20.73
CA SER A 952 -15.46 1.94 -21.27
C SER A 952 -16.30 0.72 -21.68
N LYS A 953 -15.68 -0.47 -21.83
CA LYS A 953 -16.36 -1.76 -22.06
C LYS A 953 -16.60 -2.55 -20.77
N ILE A 954 -16.15 -2.04 -19.62
CA ILE A 954 -16.24 -2.70 -18.33
C ILE A 954 -17.29 -2.00 -17.47
N ILE A 955 -18.27 -2.76 -17.00
CA ILE A 955 -19.27 -2.31 -16.04
C ILE A 955 -18.98 -2.98 -14.70
N VAL A 956 -18.69 -2.20 -13.67
CA VAL A 956 -18.74 -2.70 -12.30
C VAL A 956 -20.19 -2.68 -11.84
N GLU A 957 -20.78 -3.86 -11.70
CA GLU A 957 -22.12 -4.03 -11.11
C GLU A 957 -21.97 -4.05 -9.60
N LEU A 958 -22.48 -3.00 -8.94
CA LEU A 958 -22.60 -2.97 -7.49
C LEU A 958 -23.82 -3.83 -7.13
N HIS A 959 -23.57 -5.06 -6.66
CA HIS A 959 -24.63 -6.03 -6.39
C HIS A 959 -24.71 -6.38 -4.91
N ASN A 960 -25.91 -6.24 -4.39
CA ASN A 960 -26.33 -6.76 -3.09
C ASN A 960 -27.71 -7.38 -3.33
N GLU A 961 -27.97 -8.64 -2.95
CA GLU A 961 -29.28 -9.26 -3.17
C GLU A 961 -30.36 -8.53 -2.35
N PRO A 962 -31.19 -7.65 -2.93
CA PRO A 962 -32.26 -7.02 -2.19
C PRO A 962 -33.47 -7.94 -2.32
N ASN A 963 -33.53 -8.98 -1.49
CA ASN A 963 -34.75 -9.76 -1.35
C ASN A 963 -35.74 -8.90 -0.58
N LEU A 964 -36.71 -8.30 -1.29
CA LEU A 964 -37.73 -7.45 -0.65
C LEU A 964 -38.64 -8.32 0.24
N ASN A 965 -38.33 -8.48 1.53
CA ASN A 965 -39.31 -8.86 2.55
C ASN A 965 -38.89 -8.46 3.96
N MET A 966 -39.88 -8.27 4.84
CA MET A 966 -39.80 -8.00 6.29
C MET A 966 -38.76 -6.99 6.83
N GLU A 967 -39.31 -5.89 7.33
CA GLU A 967 -38.70 -5.01 8.33
C GLU A 967 -38.12 -5.85 9.50
N GLY A 968 -36.79 -5.94 9.54
CA GLY A 968 -36.05 -6.56 10.65
C GLY A 968 -34.94 -7.50 10.19
N LEU A 969 -33.69 -7.08 10.48
CA LEU A 969 -32.47 -7.90 10.63
C LEU A 969 -32.18 -9.04 9.63
N ASP A 970 -32.67 -8.92 8.39
CA ASP A 970 -32.37 -9.88 7.33
C ASP A 970 -32.56 -9.36 5.87
N PHE A 971 -33.02 -8.11 5.62
CA PHE A 971 -33.50 -7.75 4.27
C PHE A 971 -33.46 -6.25 3.88
N SER A 972 -33.21 -6.00 2.58
CA SER A 972 -33.54 -4.84 1.70
C SER A 972 -33.45 -3.38 2.20
N TRP A 973 -33.15 -2.47 1.27
CA TRP A 973 -33.20 -1.02 1.50
C TRP A 973 -34.59 -0.59 1.99
N PRO A 974 -34.69 0.22 3.07
CA PRO A 974 -35.98 0.62 3.62
C PRO A 974 -36.81 1.48 2.65
N ASN A 975 -36.14 2.14 1.71
CA ASN A 975 -36.73 2.95 0.64
C ASN A 975 -35.70 3.18 -0.49
N GLY A 976 -36.13 3.79 -1.59
CA GLY A 976 -35.23 4.08 -2.71
C GLY A 976 -34.08 5.02 -2.34
N THR A 977 -34.33 6.00 -1.47
CA THR A 977 -33.32 6.97 -0.98
C THR A 977 -32.14 6.28 -0.29
N LYS A 978 -32.40 5.35 0.63
CA LYS A 978 -31.35 4.63 1.38
C LYS A 978 -30.57 3.66 0.49
N CYS A 979 -31.20 3.14 -0.56
CA CYS A 979 -30.51 2.40 -1.63
C CYS A 979 -29.49 3.30 -2.35
N VAL A 980 -29.93 4.48 -2.79
CA VAL A 980 -29.06 5.45 -3.49
C VAL A 980 -27.94 5.96 -2.59
N GLU A 981 -28.21 6.33 -1.33
CA GLU A 981 -27.18 6.80 -0.39
C GLU A 981 -26.07 5.76 -0.18
N PHE A 982 -26.42 4.48 -0.01
CA PHE A 982 -25.44 3.42 0.14
C PHE A 982 -24.58 3.27 -1.11
N PHE A 983 -25.22 3.13 -2.27
CA PHE A 983 -24.48 2.91 -3.52
C PHE A 983 -23.71 4.15 -3.97
N ALA A 984 -24.14 5.37 -3.61
CA ALA A 984 -23.38 6.60 -3.85
C ALA A 984 -22.03 6.57 -3.11
N HIS A 985 -22.03 6.22 -1.82
CA HIS A 985 -20.78 6.07 -1.04
C HIS A 985 -19.84 5.00 -1.61
N VAL A 986 -20.40 3.86 -2.03
CA VAL A 986 -19.61 2.80 -2.67
C VAL A 986 -19.08 3.27 -4.03
N LEU A 987 -19.91 3.95 -4.82
CA LEU A 987 -19.57 4.46 -6.15
C LEU A 987 -18.43 5.47 -6.11
N ASP A 988 -18.45 6.41 -5.15
CA ASP A 988 -17.39 7.42 -5.02
C ASP A 988 -16.04 6.78 -4.69
N ALA A 989 -16.02 5.83 -3.75
CA ALA A 989 -14.82 5.08 -3.42
C ALA A 989 -14.29 4.29 -4.64
N PHE A 990 -15.16 3.64 -5.40
CA PHE A 990 -14.73 2.84 -6.55
C PHE A 990 -14.27 3.72 -7.73
N LYS A 991 -14.96 4.84 -8.01
CA LYS A 991 -14.56 5.79 -9.06
C LYS A 991 -13.19 6.42 -8.80
N GLY A 992 -12.82 6.64 -7.53
CA GLY A 992 -11.49 7.12 -7.17
C GLY A 992 -10.35 6.17 -7.58
N HIS A 993 -10.64 4.87 -7.72
CA HIS A 993 -9.66 3.85 -8.09
C HIS A 993 -9.77 3.41 -9.55
N MET A 994 -10.96 3.52 -10.15
CA MET A 994 -11.26 3.06 -11.52
C MET A 994 -12.11 4.12 -12.25
N PRO A 995 -11.55 5.31 -12.57
CA PRO A 995 -12.33 6.43 -13.12
C PRO A 995 -12.81 6.21 -14.56
N ASP A 996 -12.20 5.26 -15.28
CA ASP A 996 -12.46 4.95 -16.68
C ASP A 996 -13.43 3.77 -16.90
N VAL A 997 -13.93 3.15 -15.83
CA VAL A 997 -14.94 2.08 -15.92
C VAL A 997 -16.35 2.59 -15.69
N GLN A 998 -17.32 1.90 -16.28
CA GLN A 998 -18.73 2.19 -16.06
C GLN A 998 -19.21 1.51 -14.78
N PHE A 999 -20.26 2.06 -14.17
CA PHE A 999 -20.87 1.50 -12.97
C PHE A 999 -22.35 1.26 -13.21
N GLY A 1000 -22.81 0.08 -12.84
CA GLY A 1000 -24.21 -0.32 -12.91
C GLY A 1000 -24.76 -0.64 -11.52
N LEU A 1001 -26.00 -0.21 -11.27
CA LEU A 1001 -26.77 -0.69 -10.12
C LEU A 1001 -27.34 -2.07 -10.45
N GLY A 1002 -27.19 -3.02 -9.52
CA GLY A 1002 -27.69 -4.39 -9.69
C GLY A 1002 -29.21 -4.43 -9.91
N ALA A 1003 -29.69 -5.49 -10.58
CA ALA A 1003 -31.11 -5.72 -10.79
C ALA A 1003 -31.85 -5.88 -9.45
N LEU A 1004 -32.92 -5.11 -9.25
CA LEU A 1004 -33.87 -5.33 -8.15
C LEU A 1004 -34.68 -6.57 -8.50
N SER A 1005 -34.56 -7.66 -7.75
CA SER A 1005 -35.42 -8.83 -7.92
C SER A 1005 -36.80 -8.50 -7.32
N PRO A 1006 -37.84 -8.27 -8.14
CA PRO A 1006 -39.04 -7.62 -7.64
C PRO A 1006 -39.94 -8.56 -6.86
N GLY A 1007 -39.70 -9.89 -6.88
CA GLY A 1007 -40.53 -10.99 -6.32
C GLY A 1007 -42.06 -10.83 -6.46
N GLY A 1008 -42.85 -11.62 -5.73
CA GLY A 1008 -44.34 -11.50 -5.70
C GLY A 1008 -44.88 -10.39 -4.78
N LYS A 1009 -46.05 -9.81 -5.08
CA LYS A 1009 -46.71 -8.81 -4.21
C LYS A 1009 -47.09 -9.44 -2.86
N ILE A 1010 -46.73 -8.80 -1.75
CA ILE A 1010 -47.14 -9.19 -0.39
C ILE A 1010 -47.80 -7.97 0.27
N ASN A 1011 -49.12 -8.04 0.46
CA ASN A 1011 -49.90 -6.94 1.02
C ASN A 1011 -49.43 -6.58 2.45
N GLY A 1012 -49.17 -5.30 2.69
CA GLY A 1012 -48.75 -4.79 4.00
C GLY A 1012 -47.28 -5.00 4.37
N VAL A 1013 -46.47 -5.60 3.48
CA VAL A 1013 -45.07 -5.96 3.79
C VAL A 1013 -44.09 -5.42 2.75
N ARG A 1014 -44.44 -5.47 1.46
CA ARG A 1014 -43.55 -5.02 0.39
C ARG A 1014 -43.97 -3.63 -0.12
N ARG A 1015 -43.07 -2.63 -0.07
CA ARG A 1015 -43.28 -1.30 -0.67
C ARG A 1015 -43.56 -1.45 -2.17
N ASP A 1016 -44.37 -0.54 -2.69
CA ASP A 1016 -44.68 -0.50 -4.12
C ASP A 1016 -43.38 -0.30 -4.93
N SER A 1017 -43.11 -1.19 -5.89
CA SER A 1017 -41.87 -1.16 -6.69
C SER A 1017 -41.73 0.12 -7.52
N LYS A 1018 -42.86 0.73 -7.92
CA LYS A 1018 -42.85 2.01 -8.62
C LYS A 1018 -42.48 3.12 -7.64
N LEU A 1019 -43.04 3.15 -6.43
CA LEU A 1019 -42.67 4.12 -5.40
C LEU A 1019 -41.18 4.03 -5.02
N PHE A 1020 -40.66 2.81 -4.83
CA PHE A 1020 -39.24 2.60 -4.53
C PHE A 1020 -38.34 3.14 -5.65
N LEU A 1021 -38.70 2.88 -6.91
CA LEU A 1021 -37.98 3.41 -8.08
C LEU A 1021 -38.13 4.93 -8.21
N ASP A 1022 -39.31 5.48 -7.95
CA ASP A 1022 -39.55 6.93 -7.95
C ASP A 1022 -38.68 7.63 -6.88
N GLU A 1023 -38.54 7.04 -5.69
CA GLU A 1023 -37.65 7.53 -4.61
C GLU A 1023 -36.17 7.46 -5.02
N MET A 1024 -35.75 6.39 -5.73
CA MET A 1024 -34.39 6.30 -6.29
C MET A 1024 -34.14 7.31 -7.42
N LEU A 1025 -35.18 7.69 -8.17
CA LEU A 1025 -35.11 8.64 -9.28
C LEU A 1025 -35.04 10.10 -8.82
N GLN A 1026 -35.73 10.40 -7.72
CA GLN A 1026 -35.76 11.74 -7.13
C GLN A 1026 -34.45 12.09 -6.41
N HIS A 1027 -33.75 11.09 -5.91
CA HIS A 1027 -32.48 11.20 -5.20
C HIS A 1027 -31.31 11.00 -6.16
#